data_AF-A0A534CVD7-F1
#
_entry.id   AF-A0A534CVD7-F1
#
_cell.length_a   1.000
_cell.length_b   1.000
_cell.length_c   1.000
_cell.angle_alpha   90.00
_cell.angle_beta   90.00
_cell.angle_gamma   90.00
#
_symmetry.space_group_name_H-M   'P 1'
#
loop_
_entity.id
_entity.type
_entity.pdbx_description
1 polymer ?
#
loop_
_entity_poly.entity_id
_entity_poly.type
_entity_poly.pdbx_seq_one_letter_code
_entity_poly.pdbx_strand_id
1 'polypeptide(L)'
;MYDKPLALLGLLALAAPALSSGQSAAPDTPEPGSVEEIARATTETRFLSPWVAYLPASATVVSPRAYLHRIPGAAGELVNSQTAYAYCRALAQGSPRVRLFTIGRSEEGREIVMLAIADEAGIADLERLKAATASLADPRRTDAAAARQIVANARPIYYFNAALHSDETGSTESVLELAYRLAVSEQPMIRRIRESLVVLINPVSNPDGRDKQVEWFYRFLKGKTDLATLPRQAPPYWSKYAFVDINRDAHQQVHETTRAVFHMFREWHPQVIHDLHESIALLVTWNGTGPINEHVDPLTYAERLELSFHEVQTLTALGMPGVWTWNFGDDFAHLYLDAIATNHNADGRGYETFGNGTAETLVPEQPENDTSVEWYRPLPPPAQKSFTWSARDNVNYNETAMLAALDDTAQQSKRLLENYYLKAVHSYRRGLEQSPYAFLIPDRQGDPARVAQLVARLLAQGIEVHRAATDLTLKEGSFAAGTYVVRLDQPYRDYALDLLSAQSYPKEGGEAYDDVSWELPAHYHLAAIATADPAVRGAQLTALGEAPRPRGQVLGEGPVYLLADTGQEGLLEARYRLARFKVGIAERAVTANGSAYPAGSWILAPQPGLAAALTETAETLGLDFASTRSAPEVASHAAPAPRLGLWVPWADTDTIGWARYTLDQRHIPYIYVRDEDIRAGRLRDKYDVLLYGHVASPSCSASSIPGVC
;
A
#
# COMPACT_ATOMS: atom_id res chain seq x y z
N MET A 1 -0.86 14.10 -86.55
CA MET A 1 0.55 13.96 -87.02
C MET A 1 1.44 14.48 -85.90
N TYR A 2 2.54 13.78 -85.65
CA TYR A 2 3.49 13.98 -84.56
C TYR A 2 3.96 15.44 -84.40
N ASP A 3 4.17 15.88 -83.15
CA ASP A 3 5.52 16.27 -82.70
C ASP A 3 5.57 16.57 -81.19
N LYS A 4 6.59 16.04 -80.52
CA LYS A 4 7.05 16.43 -79.17
C LYS A 4 8.02 17.61 -79.31
N PRO A 5 8.28 18.36 -78.23
CA PRO A 5 9.58 18.18 -77.57
C PRO A 5 9.56 18.30 -76.04
N LEU A 6 10.68 17.84 -75.44
CA LEU A 6 11.01 17.88 -74.01
C LEU A 6 11.03 19.30 -73.40
N ALA A 7 10.68 19.41 -72.12
CA ALA A 7 11.19 20.46 -71.24
C ALA A 7 11.26 20.02 -69.76
N LEU A 8 12.51 20.01 -69.27
CA LEU A 8 13.02 20.39 -67.94
C LEU A 8 12.35 19.92 -66.63
N LEU A 9 13.16 19.21 -65.84
CA LEU A 9 13.02 19.03 -64.40
C LEU A 9 12.91 20.37 -63.65
N GLY A 10 11.93 20.46 -62.75
CA GLY A 10 11.92 21.37 -61.62
C GLY A 10 11.42 20.63 -60.39
N LEU A 11 12.31 20.31 -59.45
CA LEU A 11 11.94 19.87 -58.10
C LEU A 11 11.27 21.05 -57.40
N LEU A 12 9.96 20.95 -57.16
CA LEU A 12 9.24 21.79 -56.20
C LEU A 12 9.08 21.00 -54.91
N ALA A 13 9.90 21.35 -53.92
CA ALA A 13 9.72 20.95 -52.53
C ALA A 13 8.39 21.54 -52.04
N LEU A 14 7.38 20.70 -51.89
CA LEU A 14 6.14 21.05 -51.21
C LEU A 14 6.42 21.04 -49.70
N ALA A 15 6.74 22.22 -49.17
CA ALA A 15 6.67 22.48 -47.74
C ALA A 15 5.20 22.36 -47.31
N ALA A 16 4.89 21.35 -46.49
CA ALA A 16 3.60 21.26 -45.83
C ALA A 16 3.46 22.45 -44.87
N PRO A 17 2.33 23.18 -44.88
CA PRO A 17 2.10 24.24 -43.92
C PRO A 17 1.84 23.59 -42.56
N ALA A 18 2.71 23.87 -41.60
CA ALA A 18 2.42 23.64 -40.19
C ALA A 18 1.14 24.41 -39.86
N LEU A 19 0.06 23.68 -39.58
CA LEU A 19 -1.13 24.24 -38.97
C LEU A 19 -0.74 24.70 -37.56
N SER A 20 -0.46 25.99 -37.43
CA SER A 20 -0.34 26.66 -36.14
C SER A 20 -1.71 26.66 -35.46
N SER A 21 -1.94 25.71 -34.56
CA SER A 21 -2.97 25.85 -33.54
C SER A 21 -2.53 26.96 -32.58
N GLY A 22 -3.32 28.03 -32.54
CA GLY A 22 -3.07 29.15 -31.64
C GLY A 22 -3.32 28.79 -30.18
N GLN A 23 -2.25 28.54 -29.43
CA GLN A 23 -2.13 28.83 -28.00
C GLN A 23 -0.69 29.29 -27.73
N SER A 24 -0.38 30.53 -28.10
CA SER A 24 0.87 31.18 -27.70
C SER A 24 0.68 31.87 -26.35
N ALA A 25 0.72 31.12 -25.26
CA ALA A 25 1.42 31.61 -24.08
C ALA A 25 2.87 31.16 -24.29
N ALA A 26 3.84 32.08 -24.31
CA ALA A 26 5.23 31.70 -24.53
C ALA A 26 5.60 30.58 -23.54
N PRO A 27 6.27 29.50 -24.00
CA PRO A 27 6.67 28.42 -23.10
C PRO A 27 7.49 29.02 -21.96
N ASP A 28 7.48 28.36 -20.80
CA ASP A 28 8.46 28.69 -19.78
C ASP A 28 9.84 28.79 -20.44
N THR A 29 10.68 29.73 -20.00
CA THR A 29 12.05 29.75 -20.50
C THR A 29 12.72 28.45 -20.09
N PRO A 30 13.24 27.63 -21.01
CA PRO A 30 13.91 26.39 -20.64
C PRO A 30 15.18 26.67 -19.83
N GLU A 31 15.45 25.84 -18.83
CA GLU A 31 16.75 25.83 -18.15
C GLU A 31 17.85 25.54 -19.18
N PRO A 32 18.91 26.37 -19.26
CA PRO A 32 20.00 26.17 -20.21
C PRO A 32 20.60 24.76 -20.16
N GLY A 33 20.62 24.08 -21.31
CA GLY A 33 21.17 22.73 -21.48
C GLY A 33 20.17 21.59 -21.21
N SER A 34 19.04 21.86 -20.57
CA SER A 34 18.05 20.82 -20.23
C SER A 34 17.41 20.20 -21.47
N VAL A 35 17.15 21.00 -22.51
CA VAL A 35 16.52 20.54 -23.76
C VAL A 35 17.44 19.53 -24.46
N GLU A 36 18.71 19.87 -24.62
CA GLU A 36 19.70 19.05 -25.31
C GLU A 36 20.04 17.77 -24.54
N GLU A 37 20.04 17.83 -23.21
CA GLU A 37 20.27 16.65 -22.36
C GLU A 37 19.09 15.69 -22.39
N ILE A 38 17.85 16.18 -22.24
CA ILE A 38 16.64 15.35 -22.29
C ILE A 38 16.48 14.70 -23.67
N ALA A 39 16.65 15.47 -24.74
CA ALA A 39 16.57 14.94 -26.10
C ALA A 39 17.64 13.88 -26.39
N ARG A 40 18.84 14.00 -25.79
CA ARG A 40 19.91 13.01 -25.95
C ARG A 40 19.68 11.74 -25.13
N ALA A 41 19.07 11.87 -23.96
CA ALA A 41 18.79 10.74 -23.09
C ALA A 41 17.52 9.97 -23.52
N THR A 42 16.61 10.63 -24.22
CA THR A 42 15.43 9.98 -24.83
C THR A 42 15.87 9.14 -26.02
N THR A 43 15.44 7.88 -26.07
CA THR A 43 15.89 6.92 -27.09
C THR A 43 15.22 7.14 -28.45
N GLU A 44 13.96 7.59 -28.45
CA GLU A 44 13.22 7.90 -29.67
C GLU A 44 12.34 9.15 -29.48
N THR A 45 12.19 9.97 -30.53
CA THR A 45 11.42 11.22 -30.44
C THR A 45 9.95 11.02 -30.07
N ARG A 46 9.37 9.86 -30.39
CA ARG A 46 8.00 9.48 -30.02
C ARG A 46 7.82 9.18 -28.53
N PHE A 47 8.91 9.04 -27.78
CA PHE A 47 8.89 8.84 -26.33
C PHE A 47 9.06 10.17 -25.56
N LEU A 48 9.04 11.30 -26.25
CA LEU A 48 9.19 12.62 -25.65
C LEU A 48 8.00 13.52 -25.99
N SER A 49 7.20 13.85 -24.99
CA SER A 49 6.16 14.87 -25.13
C SER A 49 6.76 16.28 -25.08
N PRO A 50 6.13 17.28 -25.72
CA PRO A 50 6.54 18.68 -25.60
C PRO A 50 6.41 19.23 -24.17
N TRP A 51 5.61 18.59 -23.31
CA TRP A 51 5.40 19.04 -21.93
C TRP A 51 6.61 18.79 -21.03
N VAL A 52 7.37 17.73 -21.33
CA VAL A 52 8.52 17.27 -20.54
C VAL A 52 9.84 17.32 -21.33
N ALA A 53 9.84 18.02 -22.47
CA ALA A 53 11.02 18.22 -23.32
C ALA A 53 12.08 19.17 -22.72
N TYR A 54 11.80 19.76 -21.56
CA TYR A 54 12.68 20.69 -20.87
C TYR A 54 12.32 20.82 -19.39
N LEU A 55 13.27 21.33 -18.59
CA LEU A 55 13.01 21.81 -17.24
C LEU A 55 12.78 23.33 -17.28
N PRO A 56 11.72 23.88 -16.65
CA PRO A 56 11.54 25.33 -16.60
C PRO A 56 12.70 26.00 -15.86
N ALA A 57 13.21 27.13 -16.35
CA ALA A 57 14.19 27.93 -15.64
C ALA A 57 13.55 28.64 -14.43
N SER A 58 14.24 28.63 -13.30
CA SER A 58 13.84 29.38 -12.12
C SER A 58 15.04 30.11 -11.51
N ALA A 59 14.82 31.36 -11.09
CA ALA A 59 15.84 32.16 -10.41
C ALA A 59 15.90 31.89 -8.90
N THR A 60 14.85 31.28 -8.32
CA THR A 60 14.69 31.14 -6.87
C THR A 60 14.62 29.67 -6.42
N VAL A 61 14.21 28.77 -7.29
CA VAL A 61 14.06 27.35 -6.98
C VAL A 61 15.13 26.57 -7.75
N VAL A 62 15.94 25.78 -7.03
CA VAL A 62 16.94 24.91 -7.65
C VAL A 62 16.23 23.78 -8.40
N SER A 63 16.58 23.58 -9.67
CA SER A 63 16.04 22.50 -10.49
C SER A 63 16.61 21.14 -10.08
N PRO A 64 15.94 20.02 -10.39
CA PRO A 64 16.47 18.70 -10.07
C PRO A 64 17.77 18.45 -10.85
N ARG A 65 17.90 19.00 -12.07
CA ARG A 65 19.13 18.94 -12.85
C ARG A 65 20.30 19.66 -12.17
N ALA A 66 20.08 20.89 -11.71
CA ALA A 66 21.11 21.65 -11.02
C ALA A 66 21.51 20.99 -9.69
N TYR A 67 20.56 20.39 -8.98
CA TYR A 67 20.79 19.72 -7.70
C TYR A 67 21.52 18.37 -7.85
N LEU A 68 21.10 17.54 -8.80
CA LEU A 68 21.67 16.20 -9.04
C LEU A 68 22.92 16.23 -9.93
N HIS A 69 23.20 17.38 -10.57
CA HIS A 69 24.23 17.56 -11.60
C HIS A 69 24.03 16.69 -12.86
N ARG A 70 22.78 16.30 -13.09
CA ARG A 70 22.29 15.51 -14.24
C ARG A 70 20.76 15.64 -14.30
N ILE A 71 20.17 15.46 -15.47
CA ILE A 71 18.71 15.36 -15.57
C ILE A 71 18.16 14.13 -14.80
N PRO A 72 16.90 14.20 -14.34
CA PRO A 72 16.14 13.01 -13.95
C PRO A 72 16.05 12.01 -15.11
N GLY A 73 16.23 10.72 -14.80
CA GLY A 73 16.24 9.62 -15.77
C GLY A 73 17.53 9.50 -16.58
N ALA A 74 18.62 10.17 -16.19
CA ALA A 74 19.90 9.99 -16.85
C ALA A 74 20.38 8.52 -16.77
N ALA A 75 20.79 7.96 -17.91
CA ALA A 75 21.21 6.56 -18.00
C ALA A 75 22.37 6.23 -17.03
N GLY A 76 22.29 5.07 -16.39
CA GLY A 76 23.32 4.58 -15.47
C GLY A 76 23.34 5.26 -14.10
N GLU A 77 22.33 6.06 -13.77
CA GLU A 77 22.25 6.80 -12.51
C GLU A 77 20.92 6.57 -11.79
N LEU A 78 20.98 6.31 -10.49
CA LEU A 78 19.81 6.22 -9.61
C LEU A 78 19.95 7.15 -8.40
N VAL A 79 18.84 7.74 -7.97
CA VAL A 79 18.72 8.52 -6.73
C VAL A 79 18.30 7.62 -5.55
N ASN A 80 19.05 7.68 -4.43
CA ASN A 80 18.67 7.04 -3.16
C ASN A 80 17.69 7.91 -2.34
N SER A 81 17.07 7.34 -1.30
CA SER A 81 16.05 8.05 -0.51
C SER A 81 16.60 9.31 0.16
N GLN A 82 17.82 9.25 0.70
CA GLN A 82 18.47 10.39 1.35
C GLN A 82 18.60 11.60 0.41
N THR A 83 19.06 11.37 -0.83
CA THR A 83 19.24 12.43 -1.83
C THR A 83 17.90 12.95 -2.33
N ALA A 84 16.94 12.07 -2.61
CA ALA A 84 15.58 12.47 -3.00
C ALA A 84 14.95 13.38 -1.93
N TYR A 85 14.98 12.97 -0.67
CA TYR A 85 14.40 13.75 0.43
C TYR A 85 15.16 15.05 0.72
N ALA A 86 16.48 15.06 0.52
CA ALA A 86 17.27 16.30 0.62
C ALA A 86 16.88 17.30 -0.48
N TYR A 87 16.63 16.83 -1.70
CA TYR A 87 16.10 17.66 -2.77
C TYR A 87 14.67 18.16 -2.48
N CYS A 88 13.77 17.29 -1.98
CA CYS A 88 12.42 17.71 -1.56
C CYS A 88 12.45 18.81 -0.50
N ARG A 89 13.40 18.74 0.45
CA ARG A 89 13.62 19.82 1.44
C ARG A 89 14.11 21.11 0.79
N ALA A 90 15.04 21.03 -0.17
CA ALA A 90 15.51 22.20 -0.91
C ALA A 90 14.38 22.85 -1.74
N LEU A 91 13.53 22.02 -2.36
CA LEU A 91 12.36 22.47 -3.12
C LEU A 91 11.35 23.21 -2.22
N ALA A 92 11.02 22.64 -1.06
CA ALA A 92 10.13 23.25 -0.08
C ALA A 92 10.70 24.56 0.53
N GLN A 93 12.03 24.67 0.66
CA GLN A 93 12.67 25.91 1.11
C GLN A 93 12.70 26.99 0.02
N GLY A 94 12.82 26.60 -1.25
CA GLY A 94 12.95 27.53 -2.38
C GLY A 94 11.61 28.05 -2.92
N SER A 95 10.49 27.38 -2.63
CA SER A 95 9.19 27.71 -3.21
C SER A 95 8.07 27.88 -2.17
N PRO A 96 7.33 29.01 -2.15
CA PRO A 96 6.16 29.19 -1.29
C PRO A 96 4.97 28.31 -1.70
N ARG A 97 5.07 27.63 -2.85
CA ARG A 97 4.08 26.71 -3.40
C ARG A 97 4.25 25.26 -2.95
N VAL A 98 5.25 24.99 -2.12
CA VAL A 98 5.60 23.63 -1.68
C VAL A 98 5.75 23.59 -0.16
N ARG A 99 5.12 22.62 0.49
CA ARG A 99 5.33 22.32 1.91
C ARG A 99 5.67 20.86 2.09
N LEU A 100 6.65 20.57 2.95
CA LEU A 100 7.07 19.20 3.26
C LEU A 100 6.52 18.74 4.61
N PHE A 101 6.08 17.49 4.66
CA PHE A 101 5.61 16.80 5.84
C PHE A 101 6.37 15.47 6.01
N THR A 102 6.47 15.01 7.25
CA THR A 102 6.88 13.63 7.56
C THR A 102 5.63 12.86 7.94
N ILE A 103 5.31 11.81 7.19
CA ILE A 103 4.06 11.03 7.35
C ILE A 103 4.29 9.71 8.10
N GLY A 104 5.54 9.29 8.29
CA GLY A 104 5.89 8.11 9.06
C GLY A 104 7.39 7.87 9.14
N ARG A 105 7.78 6.69 9.66
CA ARG A 105 9.15 6.18 9.60
C ARG A 105 9.11 4.72 9.18
N SER A 106 10.06 4.28 8.36
CA SER A 106 10.21 2.89 7.97
C SER A 106 10.64 1.98 9.13
N GLU A 107 10.65 0.67 8.90
CA GLU A 107 11.05 -0.35 9.88
C GLU A 107 12.51 -0.22 10.35
N GLU A 108 13.39 0.35 9.52
CA GLU A 108 14.78 0.71 9.86
C GLU A 108 14.94 2.17 10.33
N GLY A 109 13.83 2.91 10.49
CA GLY A 109 13.79 4.22 11.14
C GLY A 109 14.01 5.43 10.23
N ARG A 110 14.07 5.25 8.90
CA ARG A 110 14.17 6.35 7.93
C ARG A 110 12.85 7.11 7.87
N GLU A 111 12.89 8.43 7.70
CA GLU A 111 11.67 9.24 7.52
C GLU A 111 10.97 8.85 6.22
N ILE A 112 9.63 8.83 6.22
CA ILE A 112 8.82 8.80 5.01
C ILE A 112 8.21 10.20 4.87
N VAL A 113 8.50 10.88 3.77
CA VAL A 113 8.13 12.30 3.57
C VAL A 113 7.07 12.45 2.48
N MET A 114 6.35 13.56 2.54
CA MET A 114 5.36 13.94 1.54
C MET A 114 5.46 15.43 1.26
N LEU A 115 5.40 15.83 -0.02
CA LEU A 115 5.22 17.21 -0.44
C LEU A 115 3.74 17.50 -0.63
N ALA A 116 3.28 18.67 -0.19
CA ALA A 116 2.03 19.28 -0.63
C ALA A 116 2.34 20.46 -1.56
N ILE A 117 1.70 20.49 -2.72
CA ILE A 117 1.95 21.46 -3.79
C ILE A 117 0.63 22.07 -4.25
N ALA A 118 0.55 23.40 -4.22
CA ALA A 118 -0.59 24.19 -4.70
C ALA A 118 -0.11 25.61 -5.05
N ASP A 119 -0.99 26.50 -5.48
CA ASP A 119 -0.68 27.93 -5.46
C ASP A 119 -0.43 28.43 -4.01
N GLU A 120 0.15 29.62 -3.86
CA GLU A 120 0.51 30.15 -2.53
C GLU A 120 -0.70 30.29 -1.60
N ALA A 121 -1.87 30.64 -2.15
CA ALA A 121 -3.11 30.73 -1.40
C ALA A 121 -3.55 29.35 -0.87
N GLY A 122 -3.47 28.31 -1.70
CA GLY A 122 -3.77 26.93 -1.31
C GLY A 122 -2.82 26.41 -0.24
N ILE A 123 -1.51 26.69 -0.36
CA ILE A 123 -0.52 26.32 0.66
C ILE A 123 -0.74 27.07 1.99
N ALA A 124 -1.17 28.33 1.94
CA ALA A 124 -1.53 29.08 3.13
C ALA A 124 -2.80 28.53 3.83
N ASP A 125 -3.67 27.85 3.07
CA ASP A 125 -5.02 27.45 3.47
C ASP A 125 -5.18 25.92 3.63
N LEU A 126 -4.08 25.18 3.72
CA LEU A 126 -4.08 23.70 3.76
C LEU A 126 -4.98 23.13 4.84
N GLU A 127 -4.97 23.68 6.06
CA GLU A 127 -5.80 23.15 7.15
C GLU A 127 -7.30 23.30 6.87
N ARG A 128 -7.72 24.39 6.21
CA ARG A 128 -9.12 24.53 5.79
C ARG A 128 -9.47 23.55 4.68
N LEU A 129 -8.57 23.35 3.72
CA LEU A 129 -8.78 22.43 2.60
C LEU A 129 -8.85 20.96 3.08
N LYS A 130 -7.99 20.55 4.02
CA LYS A 130 -8.05 19.24 4.69
C LYS A 130 -9.36 19.07 5.46
N ALA A 131 -9.79 20.07 6.22
CA ALA A 131 -11.06 20.03 6.95
C ALA A 131 -12.28 19.95 6.00
N ALA A 132 -12.20 20.59 4.83
CA ALA A 132 -13.24 20.55 3.82
C ALA A 132 -13.42 19.14 3.24
N THR A 133 -12.35 18.47 2.81
CA THR A 133 -12.42 17.11 2.28
C THR A 133 -12.85 16.11 3.36
N ALA A 134 -12.32 16.22 4.58
CA ALA A 134 -12.77 15.40 5.72
C ALA A 134 -14.28 15.58 6.04
N SER A 135 -14.82 16.79 5.86
CA SER A 135 -16.25 17.06 6.08
C SER A 135 -17.12 16.38 5.01
N LEU A 136 -16.64 16.29 3.77
CA LEU A 136 -17.36 15.59 2.70
C LEU A 136 -17.37 14.07 2.88
N ALA A 137 -16.43 13.51 3.64
CA ALA A 137 -16.33 12.07 3.89
C ALA A 137 -17.46 11.53 4.80
N ASP A 138 -18.17 12.37 5.56
CA ASP A 138 -19.22 11.93 6.50
C ASP A 138 -20.55 12.71 6.33
N PRO A 139 -21.53 12.14 5.62
CA PRO A 139 -22.82 12.78 5.38
C PRO A 139 -23.73 12.87 6.62
N ARG A 140 -23.36 12.23 7.74
CA ARG A 140 -24.07 12.40 9.02
C ARG A 140 -23.79 13.76 9.65
N ARG A 141 -22.62 14.33 9.33
CA ARG A 141 -22.13 15.62 9.86
C ARG A 141 -22.26 16.76 8.86
N THR A 142 -22.32 16.42 7.57
CA THR A 142 -22.41 17.38 6.46
C THR A 142 -23.66 17.09 5.64
N ASP A 143 -24.69 17.93 5.78
CA ASP A 143 -25.88 17.81 4.94
C ASP A 143 -25.62 18.26 3.48
N ALA A 144 -26.59 18.01 2.60
CA ALA A 144 -26.45 18.33 1.18
C ALA A 144 -26.29 19.83 0.88
N ALA A 145 -26.79 20.72 1.74
CA ALA A 145 -26.64 22.16 1.56
C ALA A 145 -25.24 22.62 1.96
N ALA A 146 -24.72 22.13 3.09
CA ALA A 146 -23.35 22.33 3.54
C ALA A 146 -22.34 21.76 2.52
N ALA A 147 -22.58 20.55 2.02
CA ALA A 147 -21.74 19.91 1.01
C ALA A 147 -21.59 20.78 -0.25
N ARG A 148 -22.69 21.34 -0.77
CA ARG A 148 -22.64 22.27 -1.93
C ARG A 148 -21.80 23.52 -1.66
N GLN A 149 -21.85 24.07 -0.45
CA GLN A 149 -21.03 25.22 -0.07
C GLN A 149 -19.55 24.85 0.04
N ILE A 150 -19.25 23.67 0.58
CA ILE A 150 -17.88 23.15 0.66
C ILE A 150 -17.34 22.92 -0.76
N VAL A 151 -18.05 22.18 -1.61
CA VAL A 151 -17.67 21.91 -3.02
C VAL A 151 -17.32 23.20 -3.75
N ALA A 152 -18.14 24.25 -3.64
CA ALA A 152 -17.90 25.51 -4.32
C ALA A 152 -16.54 26.15 -3.97
N ASN A 153 -16.05 25.96 -2.74
CA ASN A 153 -14.88 26.67 -2.19
C ASN A 153 -13.69 25.77 -1.82
N ALA A 154 -13.82 24.46 -1.95
CA ALA A 154 -12.77 23.48 -1.69
C ALA A 154 -12.00 23.13 -2.97
N ARG A 155 -10.88 22.44 -2.77
CA ARG A 155 -10.01 21.88 -3.80
C ARG A 155 -9.87 20.38 -3.55
N PRO A 156 -10.00 19.52 -4.57
CA PRO A 156 -9.62 18.12 -4.43
C PRO A 156 -8.15 17.97 -4.07
N ILE A 157 -7.86 16.90 -3.35
CA ILE A 157 -6.51 16.47 -3.01
C ILE A 157 -6.18 15.24 -3.86
N TYR A 158 -5.08 15.29 -4.59
CA TYR A 158 -4.58 14.22 -5.46
C TYR A 158 -3.22 13.75 -4.95
N TYR A 159 -3.07 12.46 -4.61
CA TYR A 159 -1.85 11.91 -4.04
C TYR A 159 -1.13 10.97 -5.00
N PHE A 160 0.16 11.21 -5.24
CA PHE A 160 1.07 10.29 -5.93
C PHE A 160 1.98 9.57 -4.92
N ASN A 161 2.11 8.26 -5.09
CA ASN A 161 2.99 7.40 -4.32
C ASN A 161 4.03 6.78 -5.25
N ALA A 162 5.31 7.06 -5.03
CA ALA A 162 6.40 6.52 -5.83
C ALA A 162 7.28 5.54 -5.05
N ALA A 163 7.91 4.61 -5.78
CA ALA A 163 8.82 3.59 -5.25
C ALA A 163 8.26 2.82 -4.04
N LEU A 164 7.07 2.25 -4.23
CA LEU A 164 6.50 1.27 -3.30
C LEU A 164 7.27 -0.05 -3.39
N HIS A 165 7.35 -0.61 -4.60
CA HIS A 165 8.33 -1.64 -4.91
C HIS A 165 9.68 -0.99 -5.21
N SER A 166 10.75 -1.62 -4.73
CA SER A 166 12.05 -0.96 -4.70
C SER A 166 12.84 -1.12 -5.99
N ASP A 167 12.56 -2.16 -6.77
CA ASP A 167 13.12 -2.45 -8.10
C ASP A 167 12.42 -1.74 -9.26
N GLU A 168 11.27 -1.10 -9.02
CA GLU A 168 10.64 -0.17 -9.95
C GLU A 168 11.36 1.18 -9.86
N THR A 169 12.20 1.47 -10.85
CA THR A 169 13.30 2.44 -10.64
C THR A 169 12.99 3.88 -11.01
N GLY A 170 11.99 4.12 -11.86
CA GLY A 170 11.72 5.38 -12.54
C GLY A 170 10.75 6.33 -11.84
N SER A 171 9.81 5.82 -11.04
CA SER A 171 8.76 6.64 -10.43
C SER A 171 9.31 7.75 -9.52
N THR A 172 10.35 7.48 -8.70
CA THR A 172 10.99 8.49 -7.84
C THR A 172 11.50 9.69 -8.65
N GLU A 173 12.29 9.46 -9.70
CA GLU A 173 12.86 10.58 -10.47
C GLU A 173 11.78 11.34 -11.25
N SER A 174 10.74 10.63 -11.70
CA SER A 174 9.57 11.22 -12.36
C SER A 174 8.82 12.20 -11.47
N VAL A 175 8.53 11.82 -10.21
CA VAL A 175 7.80 12.71 -9.30
C VAL A 175 8.65 13.85 -8.75
N LEU A 176 9.98 13.70 -8.71
CA LEU A 176 10.88 14.82 -8.39
C LEU A 176 10.89 15.89 -9.50
N GLU A 177 10.85 15.47 -10.77
CA GLU A 177 10.71 16.37 -11.91
C GLU A 177 9.33 17.05 -11.91
N LEU A 178 8.26 16.27 -11.74
CA LEU A 178 6.90 16.78 -11.63
C LEU A 178 6.76 17.81 -10.50
N ALA A 179 7.26 17.49 -9.30
CA ALA A 179 7.19 18.39 -8.15
C ALA A 179 7.88 19.75 -8.44
N TYR A 180 9.02 19.72 -9.12
CA TYR A 180 9.69 20.95 -9.57
C TYR A 180 8.85 21.71 -10.58
N ARG A 181 8.33 21.04 -11.62
CA ARG A 181 7.50 21.67 -12.66
C ARG A 181 6.26 22.31 -12.06
N LEU A 182 5.56 21.60 -11.17
CA LEU A 182 4.43 22.12 -10.42
C LEU A 182 4.82 23.32 -9.56
N ALA A 183 6.03 23.39 -9.00
CA ALA A 183 6.47 24.52 -8.20
C ALA A 183 6.75 25.79 -9.04
N VAL A 184 7.34 25.66 -10.23
CA VAL A 184 7.93 26.81 -10.94
C VAL A 184 7.27 27.20 -12.27
N SER A 185 6.62 26.26 -12.97
CA SER A 185 6.11 26.51 -14.32
C SER A 185 4.93 27.48 -14.28
N GLU A 186 4.89 28.43 -15.22
CA GLU A 186 3.78 29.37 -15.39
C GLU A 186 2.93 29.04 -16.62
N GLN A 187 3.13 27.86 -17.21
CA GLN A 187 2.25 27.36 -18.26
C GLN A 187 0.79 27.32 -17.79
N PRO A 188 -0.19 27.68 -18.65
CA PRO A 188 -1.60 27.73 -18.27
C PRO A 188 -2.14 26.46 -17.64
N MET A 189 -1.71 25.28 -18.13
CA MET A 189 -2.06 23.98 -17.55
C MET A 189 -1.57 23.84 -16.10
N ILE A 190 -0.29 24.12 -15.86
CA ILE A 190 0.31 23.96 -14.52
C ILE A 190 -0.30 24.96 -13.52
N ARG A 191 -0.55 26.20 -13.97
CA ARG A 191 -1.28 27.19 -13.15
C ARG A 191 -2.67 26.71 -12.77
N ARG A 192 -3.45 26.21 -13.73
CA ARG A 192 -4.78 25.64 -13.48
C ARG A 192 -4.71 24.49 -12.47
N ILE A 193 -3.75 23.57 -12.62
CA ILE A 193 -3.53 22.48 -11.66
C ILE A 193 -3.32 23.03 -10.24
N ARG A 194 -2.40 23.99 -10.06
CA ARG A 194 -2.11 24.60 -8.76
C ARG A 194 -3.26 25.40 -8.15
N GLU A 195 -4.06 26.06 -8.99
CA GLU A 195 -5.18 26.91 -8.57
C GLU A 195 -6.42 26.07 -8.21
N SER A 196 -6.56 24.87 -8.79
CA SER A 196 -7.72 23.98 -8.59
C SER A 196 -7.48 22.83 -7.61
N LEU A 197 -6.24 22.37 -7.43
CA LEU A 197 -5.91 21.16 -6.67
C LEU A 197 -4.93 21.43 -5.52
N VAL A 198 -4.86 20.48 -4.60
CA VAL A 198 -3.70 20.25 -3.75
C VAL A 198 -3.07 18.92 -4.19
N VAL A 199 -1.86 18.96 -4.75
CA VAL A 199 -1.15 17.76 -5.17
C VAL A 199 -0.22 17.31 -4.06
N LEU A 200 -0.38 16.07 -3.62
CA LEU A 200 0.47 15.41 -2.65
C LEU A 200 1.43 14.45 -3.36
N ILE A 201 2.70 14.44 -2.99
CA ILE A 201 3.71 13.56 -3.58
C ILE A 201 4.53 12.91 -2.47
N ASN A 202 4.46 11.59 -2.36
CA ASN A 202 5.44 10.79 -1.64
C ASN A 202 6.49 10.27 -2.64
N PRO A 203 7.74 10.80 -2.62
CA PRO A 203 8.72 10.49 -3.66
C PRO A 203 9.39 9.13 -3.49
N VAL A 204 9.36 8.56 -2.28
CA VAL A 204 9.89 7.23 -1.96
C VAL A 204 9.07 6.65 -0.81
N SER A 205 8.15 5.75 -1.12
CA SER A 205 7.27 5.11 -0.14
C SER A 205 8.03 4.10 0.72
N ASN A 206 8.88 3.29 0.10
CA ASN A 206 9.72 2.31 0.78
C ASN A 206 11.21 2.74 0.78
N PRO A 207 11.64 3.65 1.68
CA PRO A 207 13.02 4.14 1.68
C PRO A 207 14.05 3.06 2.06
N ASP A 208 13.66 2.08 2.88
CA ASP A 208 14.55 0.99 3.29
C ASP A 208 14.91 0.10 2.11
N GLY A 209 13.94 -0.21 1.26
CA GLY A 209 14.14 -1.00 0.07
C GLY A 209 14.79 -0.21 -1.07
N ARG A 210 14.39 1.05 -1.27
CA ARG A 210 14.98 1.92 -2.30
C ARG A 210 16.50 2.06 -2.12
N ASP A 211 16.97 2.30 -0.90
CA ASP A 211 18.41 2.42 -0.65
C ASP A 211 19.17 1.12 -0.97
N LYS A 212 18.58 -0.04 -0.62
CA LYS A 212 19.16 -1.35 -0.93
C LYS A 212 19.19 -1.63 -2.44
N GLN A 213 18.14 -1.27 -3.18
CA GLN A 213 18.13 -1.40 -4.64
C GLN A 213 19.18 -0.51 -5.28
N VAL A 214 19.31 0.74 -4.84
CA VAL A 214 20.31 1.66 -5.37
C VAL A 214 21.72 1.14 -5.10
N GLU A 215 22.00 0.66 -3.89
CA GLU A 215 23.26 -0.01 -3.56
C GLU A 215 23.51 -1.24 -4.45
N TRP A 216 22.49 -2.08 -4.66
CA TRP A 216 22.56 -3.26 -5.52
C TRP A 216 22.91 -2.89 -6.96
N PHE A 217 22.24 -1.88 -7.52
CA PHE A 217 22.50 -1.35 -8.85
C PHE A 217 23.97 -0.92 -9.02
N TYR A 218 24.48 -0.05 -8.15
CA TYR A 218 25.86 0.44 -8.26
C TYR A 218 26.92 -0.64 -8.07
N ARG A 219 26.63 -1.70 -7.30
CA ARG A 219 27.56 -2.82 -7.09
C ARG A 219 27.54 -3.84 -8.21
N PHE A 220 26.37 -4.14 -8.76
CA PHE A 220 26.20 -5.34 -9.58
C PHE A 220 25.67 -5.07 -10.99
N LEU A 221 24.93 -3.99 -11.23
CA LEU A 221 24.23 -3.74 -12.49
C LEU A 221 24.83 -2.61 -13.32
N LYS A 222 25.39 -1.57 -12.70
CA LYS A 222 25.89 -0.38 -13.41
C LYS A 222 26.89 -0.76 -14.50
N GLY A 223 26.67 -0.24 -15.70
CA GLY A 223 27.45 -0.49 -16.91
C GLY A 223 27.16 -1.82 -17.61
N LYS A 224 26.17 -2.61 -17.15
CA LYS A 224 25.77 -3.87 -17.80
C LYS A 224 24.47 -3.67 -18.56
N THR A 225 24.53 -3.81 -19.87
CA THR A 225 23.39 -3.56 -20.77
C THR A 225 22.95 -4.81 -21.55
N ASP A 226 23.70 -5.91 -21.44
CA ASP A 226 23.35 -7.18 -22.10
C ASP A 226 22.37 -7.97 -21.23
N LEU A 227 21.10 -7.93 -21.62
CA LEU A 227 19.99 -8.63 -20.95
C LEU A 227 20.27 -10.13 -20.73
N ALA A 228 20.95 -10.79 -21.67
CA ALA A 228 21.21 -12.23 -21.60
C ALA A 228 22.20 -12.61 -20.49
N THR A 229 22.99 -11.65 -20.01
CA THR A 229 24.02 -11.85 -18.99
C THR A 229 23.86 -10.96 -17.77
N LEU A 230 22.71 -10.27 -17.65
CA LEU A 230 22.41 -9.44 -16.49
C LEU A 230 22.39 -10.30 -15.22
N PRO A 231 23.06 -9.85 -14.13
CA PRO A 231 22.83 -10.42 -12.81
C PRO A 231 21.38 -10.23 -12.38
N ARG A 232 20.99 -10.89 -11.28
CA ARG A 232 19.73 -10.62 -10.59
C ARG A 232 19.53 -9.11 -10.42
N GLN A 233 18.39 -8.60 -10.86
CA GLN A 233 18.13 -7.15 -10.94
C GLN A 233 17.68 -6.53 -9.61
N ALA A 234 17.39 -7.34 -8.59
CA ALA A 234 16.99 -6.90 -7.26
C ALA A 234 17.81 -7.58 -6.14
N PRO A 235 17.97 -6.95 -4.96
CA PRO A 235 18.58 -7.61 -3.81
C PRO A 235 17.75 -8.83 -3.37
N PRO A 236 18.34 -9.76 -2.61
CA PRO A 236 17.62 -10.92 -2.05
C PRO A 236 16.41 -10.56 -1.17
N TYR A 237 16.45 -9.39 -0.51
CA TYR A 237 15.36 -8.81 0.27
C TYR A 237 15.54 -7.28 0.29
N TRP A 238 14.43 -6.55 0.44
CA TRP A 238 14.45 -5.08 0.48
C TRP A 238 13.83 -4.46 1.75
N SER A 239 13.06 -5.22 2.53
CA SER A 239 12.56 -4.78 3.84
C SER A 239 13.39 -5.35 4.98
N LYS A 240 13.12 -4.90 6.22
CA LYS A 240 13.87 -5.33 7.42
C LYS A 240 13.91 -6.86 7.61
N TYR A 241 12.81 -7.53 7.28
CA TYR A 241 12.62 -8.96 7.56
C TYR A 241 12.60 -9.83 6.31
N ALA A 242 11.92 -9.43 5.25
CA ALA A 242 11.54 -10.32 4.15
C ALA A 242 11.58 -9.60 2.79
N PHE A 243 11.41 -10.35 1.70
CA PHE A 243 11.12 -9.79 0.38
C PHE A 243 9.61 -9.57 0.32
N VAL A 244 9.17 -8.35 0.61
CA VAL A 244 7.74 -8.09 0.78
C VAL A 244 7.19 -7.25 -0.35
N ASP A 245 6.03 -7.67 -0.85
CA ASP A 245 5.12 -6.85 -1.62
C ASP A 245 4.24 -6.05 -0.63
N ILE A 246 4.52 -4.74 -0.52
CA ILE A 246 3.75 -3.81 0.33
C ILE A 246 2.40 -3.48 -0.34
N ASN A 247 2.29 -3.66 -1.67
CA ASN A 247 1.06 -3.53 -2.43
C ASN A 247 0.10 -4.73 -2.23
N ARG A 248 0.26 -5.51 -1.17
CA ARG A 248 -0.70 -6.53 -0.67
C ARG A 248 -1.09 -6.32 0.79
N ASP A 249 -0.56 -5.27 1.43
CA ASP A 249 -0.62 -5.08 2.89
C ASP A 249 -1.78 -4.16 3.35
N ALA A 250 -2.56 -3.57 2.44
CA ALA A 250 -3.45 -2.45 2.79
C ALA A 250 -4.45 -2.78 3.91
N HIS A 251 -5.07 -3.96 3.86
CA HIS A 251 -6.04 -4.38 4.87
C HIS A 251 -5.38 -4.88 6.18
N GLN A 252 -4.13 -5.36 6.11
CA GLN A 252 -3.39 -5.91 7.26
C GLN A 252 -2.63 -4.84 8.04
N GLN A 253 -2.11 -3.82 7.34
CA GLN A 253 -1.26 -2.75 7.85
C GLN A 253 -0.10 -3.30 8.69
N VAL A 254 0.60 -4.32 8.20
CA VAL A 254 1.78 -4.90 8.83
C VAL A 254 2.96 -3.94 8.77
N HIS A 255 3.16 -3.30 7.61
CA HIS A 255 4.31 -2.47 7.32
C HIS A 255 4.16 -1.03 7.75
N GLU A 256 5.27 -0.44 8.19
CA GLU A 256 5.29 0.98 8.57
C GLU A 256 5.04 1.89 7.36
N THR A 257 5.47 1.48 6.17
CA THR A 257 5.16 2.16 4.90
C THR A 257 3.64 2.25 4.66
N THR A 258 2.93 1.13 4.80
CA THR A 258 1.46 1.08 4.70
C THR A 258 0.84 2.01 5.73
N ARG A 259 1.27 1.91 7.00
CA ARG A 259 0.77 2.78 8.08
C ARG A 259 1.00 4.27 7.81
N ALA A 260 2.11 4.63 7.16
CA ALA A 260 2.38 6.02 6.77
C ALA A 260 1.40 6.54 5.72
N VAL A 261 1.05 5.73 4.71
CA VAL A 261 0.03 6.08 3.71
C VAL A 261 -1.36 6.13 4.35
N PHE A 262 -1.67 5.23 5.28
CA PHE A 262 -2.90 5.29 6.07
C PHE A 262 -3.01 6.55 6.94
N HIS A 263 -1.90 6.96 7.56
CA HIS A 263 -1.84 8.21 8.30
C HIS A 263 -2.09 9.42 7.39
N MET A 264 -1.46 9.45 6.21
CA MET A 264 -1.74 10.46 5.18
C MET A 264 -3.22 10.48 4.80
N PHE A 265 -3.81 9.33 4.48
CA PHE A 265 -5.21 9.27 4.06
C PHE A 265 -6.15 9.83 5.14
N ARG A 266 -5.96 9.42 6.39
CA ARG A 266 -6.77 9.89 7.53
C ARG A 266 -6.63 11.38 7.82
N GLU A 267 -5.47 11.96 7.53
CA GLU A 267 -5.23 13.37 7.76
C GLU A 267 -5.74 14.24 6.59
N TRP A 268 -5.65 13.75 5.37
CA TRP A 268 -5.86 14.56 4.15
C TRP A 268 -7.15 14.25 3.39
N HIS A 269 -7.69 13.04 3.51
CA HIS A 269 -8.86 12.56 2.75
C HIS A 269 -8.74 12.88 1.25
N PRO A 270 -7.69 12.36 0.56
CA PRO A 270 -7.52 12.56 -0.86
C PRO A 270 -8.69 11.97 -1.66
N GLN A 271 -9.06 12.64 -2.74
CA GLN A 271 -10.08 12.12 -3.67
C GLN A 271 -9.46 11.13 -4.65
N VAL A 272 -8.16 11.23 -4.92
CA VAL A 272 -7.41 10.28 -5.76
C VAL A 272 -6.12 9.88 -5.05
N ILE A 273 -5.88 8.57 -4.93
CA ILE A 273 -4.57 7.98 -4.64
C ILE A 273 -4.08 7.28 -5.90
N HIS A 274 -2.86 7.60 -6.30
CA HIS A 274 -2.24 7.13 -7.51
C HIS A 274 -0.88 6.50 -7.20
N ASP A 275 -0.83 5.17 -7.25
CA ASP A 275 0.40 4.39 -7.04
C ASP A 275 1.14 4.17 -8.36
N LEU A 276 2.44 4.46 -8.38
CA LEU A 276 3.26 4.45 -9.60
C LEU A 276 4.15 3.20 -9.64
N HIS A 277 3.83 2.27 -10.54
CA HIS A 277 4.47 0.96 -10.69
C HIS A 277 5.19 0.76 -12.03
N GLU A 278 5.92 -0.36 -12.15
CA GLU A 278 6.55 -0.79 -13.39
C GLU A 278 6.38 -2.29 -13.70
N SER A 279 5.90 -2.62 -14.91
CA SER A 279 5.82 -4.02 -15.35
C SER A 279 5.71 -4.20 -16.87
N ILE A 280 4.78 -3.49 -17.52
CA ILE A 280 4.38 -3.72 -18.91
C ILE A 280 5.02 -2.71 -19.88
N ALA A 281 5.16 -3.13 -21.15
CA ALA A 281 5.55 -2.29 -22.27
C ALA A 281 4.86 -0.92 -22.29
N LEU A 282 5.68 0.13 -22.26
CA LEU A 282 5.33 1.54 -22.22
C LEU A 282 4.49 1.98 -21.01
N LEU A 283 3.16 2.10 -21.10
CA LEU A 283 2.33 2.56 -19.98
C LEU A 283 0.92 1.95 -19.99
N VAL A 284 0.55 1.26 -18.93
CA VAL A 284 -0.85 0.93 -18.62
C VAL A 284 -1.36 1.86 -17.54
N THR A 285 -2.53 2.46 -17.76
CA THR A 285 -3.30 3.02 -16.65
C THR A 285 -4.28 1.95 -16.17
N TRP A 286 -4.08 1.50 -14.94
CA TRP A 286 -4.81 0.36 -14.40
C TRP A 286 -6.22 0.73 -13.94
N ASN A 287 -7.19 -0.10 -14.35
CA ASN A 287 -8.60 -0.02 -13.98
C ASN A 287 -9.24 -1.39 -13.68
N GLY A 288 -8.45 -2.47 -13.77
CA GLY A 288 -8.91 -3.84 -13.78
C GLY A 288 -9.89 -4.19 -14.92
N THR A 289 -10.12 -5.49 -15.09
CA THR A 289 -11.27 -6.07 -15.77
C THR A 289 -12.27 -6.61 -14.76
N GLY A 290 -13.42 -7.09 -15.24
CA GLY A 290 -14.27 -7.94 -14.40
C GLY A 290 -13.57 -9.25 -14.03
N PRO A 291 -13.92 -9.89 -12.90
CA PRO A 291 -14.92 -9.46 -11.91
C PRO A 291 -14.57 -8.18 -11.15
N ILE A 292 -15.60 -7.45 -10.71
CA ILE A 292 -15.46 -6.26 -9.84
C ILE A 292 -15.99 -6.58 -8.45
N ASN A 293 -15.48 -5.90 -7.41
CA ASN A 293 -16.07 -6.02 -6.08
C ASN A 293 -17.43 -5.29 -6.01
N GLU A 294 -18.49 -6.03 -5.68
CA GLU A 294 -19.86 -5.50 -5.62
C GLU A 294 -20.12 -4.56 -4.44
N HIS A 295 -19.24 -4.54 -3.44
CA HIS A 295 -19.37 -3.66 -2.29
C HIS A 295 -18.93 -2.23 -2.60
N VAL A 296 -18.02 -2.02 -3.55
CA VAL A 296 -17.56 -0.68 -3.91
C VAL A 296 -18.58 0.07 -4.74
N ASP A 297 -18.68 1.38 -4.50
CA ASP A 297 -19.65 2.20 -5.19
C ASP A 297 -19.35 2.25 -6.71
N PRO A 298 -20.33 1.93 -7.57
CA PRO A 298 -20.10 1.90 -9.03
C PRO A 298 -19.60 3.22 -9.62
N LEU A 299 -19.83 4.35 -8.93
CA LEU A 299 -19.31 5.64 -9.34
C LEU A 299 -17.78 5.69 -9.32
N THR A 300 -17.12 5.00 -8.39
CA THR A 300 -15.66 4.88 -8.33
C THR A 300 -15.10 4.26 -9.61
N TYR A 301 -15.68 3.15 -10.07
CA TYR A 301 -15.23 2.49 -11.30
C TYR A 301 -15.42 3.36 -12.54
N ALA A 302 -16.54 4.09 -12.62
CA ALA A 302 -16.82 4.98 -13.74
C ALA A 302 -15.87 6.20 -13.77
N GLU A 303 -15.58 6.82 -12.61
CA GLU A 303 -14.63 7.93 -12.50
C GLU A 303 -13.21 7.51 -12.87
N ARG A 304 -12.76 6.34 -12.40
CA ARG A 304 -11.42 5.82 -12.71
C ARG A 304 -11.25 5.56 -14.23
N LEU A 305 -12.25 4.98 -14.87
CA LEU A 305 -12.26 4.77 -16.33
C LEU A 305 -12.21 6.10 -17.11
N GLU A 306 -12.92 7.13 -16.65
CA GLU A 306 -12.90 8.46 -17.29
C GLU A 306 -11.49 9.07 -17.26
N LEU A 307 -10.82 9.05 -16.10
CA LEU A 307 -9.44 9.53 -15.95
C LEU A 307 -8.48 8.79 -16.88
N SER A 308 -8.61 7.47 -16.97
CA SER A 308 -7.73 6.65 -17.81
C SER A 308 -7.95 6.83 -19.30
N PHE A 309 -9.21 6.95 -19.74
CA PHE A 309 -9.47 7.28 -21.14
C PHE A 309 -8.95 8.67 -21.51
N HIS A 310 -8.98 9.63 -20.58
CA HIS A 310 -8.37 10.95 -20.78
C HIS A 310 -6.85 10.86 -21.01
N GLU A 311 -6.15 10.06 -20.22
CA GLU A 311 -4.70 9.85 -20.40
C GLU A 311 -4.39 9.15 -21.71
N VAL A 312 -5.07 8.04 -22.02
CA VAL A 312 -4.91 7.32 -23.29
C VAL A 312 -5.15 8.24 -24.48
N GLN A 313 -6.22 9.04 -24.45
CA GLN A 313 -6.52 10.02 -25.49
C GLN A 313 -5.42 11.07 -25.61
N THR A 314 -4.97 11.62 -24.48
CA THR A 314 -3.97 12.69 -24.44
C THR A 314 -2.62 12.22 -24.98
N LEU A 315 -2.11 11.09 -24.49
CA LEU A 315 -0.81 10.59 -24.92
C LEU A 315 -0.86 10.08 -26.37
N THR A 316 -1.99 9.52 -26.81
CA THR A 316 -2.21 9.20 -28.25
C THR A 316 -2.18 10.47 -29.10
N ALA A 317 -2.80 11.57 -28.67
CA ALA A 317 -2.79 12.83 -29.39
C ALA A 317 -1.39 13.47 -29.46
N LEU A 318 -0.54 13.20 -28.47
CA LEU A 318 0.88 13.57 -28.44
C LEU A 318 1.76 12.63 -29.29
N GLY A 319 1.20 11.56 -29.84
CA GLY A 319 1.92 10.58 -30.65
C GLY A 319 2.78 9.60 -29.83
N MET A 320 2.52 9.48 -28.52
CA MET A 320 3.22 8.57 -27.63
C MET A 320 2.56 7.19 -27.66
N PRO A 321 3.24 6.15 -28.17
CA PRO A 321 2.66 4.81 -28.30
C PRO A 321 2.55 4.03 -26.99
N GLY A 322 1.81 2.92 -27.03
CA GLY A 322 1.69 1.94 -25.95
C GLY A 322 1.10 2.44 -24.65
N VAL A 323 0.23 3.45 -24.72
CA VAL A 323 -0.58 3.91 -23.60
C VAL A 323 -1.98 3.31 -23.71
N TRP A 324 -2.40 2.57 -22.70
CA TRP A 324 -3.68 1.85 -22.74
C TRP A 324 -4.29 1.56 -21.36
N THR A 325 -5.52 1.06 -21.34
CA THR A 325 -6.30 0.70 -20.13
C THR A 325 -7.08 -0.60 -20.36
N TRP A 326 -7.78 -1.11 -19.34
CA TRP A 326 -8.72 -2.24 -19.36
C TRP A 326 -8.08 -3.62 -19.17
N ASN A 327 -7.26 -4.11 -20.09
CA ASN A 327 -6.81 -5.50 -20.13
C ASN A 327 -5.65 -5.86 -19.16
N PHE A 328 -5.74 -5.47 -17.88
CA PHE A 328 -4.73 -5.78 -16.86
C PHE A 328 -5.35 -5.99 -15.48
N GLY A 329 -5.22 -7.21 -14.93
CA GLY A 329 -5.79 -7.64 -13.65
C GLY A 329 -7.32 -7.66 -13.61
N ASP A 330 -7.91 -8.30 -12.61
CA ASP A 330 -9.30 -8.07 -12.23
C ASP A 330 -9.39 -6.97 -11.15
N ASP A 331 -10.59 -6.46 -10.90
CA ASP A 331 -10.86 -5.41 -9.93
C ASP A 331 -11.73 -5.94 -8.77
N PHE A 332 -11.57 -7.23 -8.45
CA PHE A 332 -12.24 -7.87 -7.33
C PHE A 332 -11.46 -7.65 -6.03
N ALA A 333 -10.13 -7.79 -6.09
CA ALA A 333 -9.23 -7.70 -4.95
C ALA A 333 -8.96 -6.25 -4.52
N HIS A 334 -9.31 -5.89 -3.28
CA HIS A 334 -9.06 -4.55 -2.71
C HIS A 334 -8.05 -4.56 -1.56
N LEU A 335 -6.91 -5.18 -1.85
CA LEU A 335 -5.79 -5.40 -0.93
C LEU A 335 -4.52 -4.63 -1.31
N TYR A 336 -4.53 -4.01 -2.49
CA TYR A 336 -3.52 -3.08 -2.97
C TYR A 336 -3.48 -1.80 -2.16
N LEU A 337 -2.34 -1.11 -2.12
CA LEU A 337 -2.15 0.04 -1.26
C LEU A 337 -3.05 1.21 -1.66
N ASP A 338 -3.26 1.42 -2.96
CA ASP A 338 -4.20 2.41 -3.49
C ASP A 338 -5.66 2.11 -3.13
N ALA A 339 -6.00 0.83 -2.86
CA ALA A 339 -7.34 0.42 -2.47
C ALA A 339 -7.79 1.06 -1.14
N ILE A 340 -6.88 1.65 -0.35
CA ILE A 340 -7.27 2.53 0.75
C ILE A 340 -8.21 3.65 0.27
N ALA A 341 -7.99 4.26 -0.90
CA ALA A 341 -8.90 5.26 -1.44
C ALA A 341 -10.24 4.64 -1.81
N THR A 342 -10.21 3.58 -2.62
CA THR A 342 -11.39 2.84 -3.12
C THR A 342 -12.31 2.41 -1.97
N ASN A 343 -11.73 1.82 -0.92
CA ASN A 343 -12.44 1.34 0.26
C ASN A 343 -12.98 2.46 1.16
N HIS A 344 -12.58 3.71 0.93
CA HIS A 344 -12.99 4.89 1.70
C HIS A 344 -13.65 5.95 0.79
N ASN A 345 -14.39 5.50 -0.22
CA ASN A 345 -15.20 6.31 -1.13
C ASN A 345 -14.41 7.29 -2.02
N ALA A 346 -13.09 7.14 -2.12
CA ALA A 346 -12.21 7.86 -3.04
C ALA A 346 -11.77 6.96 -4.21
N ASP A 347 -10.97 7.48 -5.14
CA ASP A 347 -10.47 6.72 -6.29
C ASP A 347 -9.05 6.24 -6.03
N GLY A 348 -8.86 4.92 -5.89
CA GLY A 348 -7.56 4.25 -5.91
C GLY A 348 -7.22 3.80 -7.33
N ARG A 349 -6.00 4.09 -7.78
CA ARG A 349 -5.53 3.74 -9.13
C ARG A 349 -4.02 3.60 -9.19
N GLY A 350 -3.52 3.03 -10.29
CA GLY A 350 -2.09 2.97 -10.56
C GLY A 350 -1.67 3.06 -12.02
N TYR A 351 -0.37 3.27 -12.22
CA TYR A 351 0.32 3.10 -13.50
C TYR A 351 1.21 1.88 -13.48
N GLU A 352 1.23 1.15 -14.58
CA GLU A 352 2.29 0.19 -14.89
C GLU A 352 3.11 0.75 -16.04
N THR A 353 4.19 1.45 -15.72
CA THR A 353 5.13 1.94 -16.73
C THR A 353 6.20 0.91 -17.04
N PHE A 354 6.89 1.05 -18.16
CA PHE A 354 7.89 0.06 -18.50
C PHE A 354 9.17 0.23 -17.70
N GLY A 355 9.51 -0.78 -16.90
CA GLY A 355 10.70 -0.83 -16.07
C GLY A 355 11.79 -1.70 -16.67
N ASN A 356 13.05 -1.27 -16.50
CA ASN A 356 14.23 -2.09 -16.83
C ASN A 356 14.76 -2.88 -15.62
N GLY A 357 14.23 -2.63 -14.41
CA GLY A 357 14.83 -3.09 -13.14
C GLY A 357 16.23 -2.47 -12.86
N THR A 358 16.65 -1.50 -13.68
CA THR A 358 17.95 -0.82 -13.65
C THR A 358 17.84 0.56 -14.30
N ALA A 359 18.79 1.46 -14.02
CA ALA A 359 18.89 2.75 -14.71
C ALA A 359 19.60 2.68 -16.08
N GLU A 360 20.06 1.50 -16.49
CA GLU A 360 20.70 1.34 -17.80
C GLU A 360 19.68 1.42 -18.94
N THR A 361 20.17 1.85 -20.11
CA THR A 361 19.41 1.78 -21.36
C THR A 361 19.51 0.37 -21.92
N LEU A 362 18.38 -0.31 -22.07
CA LEU A 362 18.28 -1.70 -22.51
C LEU A 362 17.50 -1.82 -23.83
N VAL A 363 17.52 -3.02 -24.43
CA VAL A 363 16.72 -3.36 -25.61
C VAL A 363 15.86 -4.59 -25.30
N PRO A 364 14.80 -4.44 -24.49
CA PRO A 364 13.99 -5.55 -24.04
C PRO A 364 13.10 -6.11 -25.15
N GLU A 365 12.92 -7.43 -25.14
CA GLU A 365 11.94 -8.11 -25.98
C GLU A 365 10.53 -7.94 -25.40
N GLN A 366 9.55 -7.77 -26.28
CA GLN A 366 8.15 -7.56 -25.91
C GLN A 366 7.29 -8.75 -26.34
N PRO A 367 6.39 -9.22 -25.46
CA PRO A 367 5.37 -10.18 -25.84
C PRO A 367 4.50 -9.66 -26.99
N GLU A 368 4.01 -10.58 -27.83
CA GLU A 368 3.12 -10.23 -28.94
C GLU A 368 1.81 -9.60 -28.45
N ASN A 369 1.29 -10.10 -27.32
CA ASN A 369 0.08 -9.57 -26.69
C ASN A 369 0.23 -8.14 -26.17
N ASP A 370 1.46 -7.65 -25.95
CA ASP A 370 1.72 -6.28 -25.48
C ASP A 370 1.91 -5.29 -26.63
N THR A 371 2.12 -5.82 -27.84
CA THR A 371 2.43 -5.04 -29.05
C THR A 371 1.34 -5.13 -30.11
N SER A 372 0.25 -5.88 -29.85
CA SER A 372 -0.92 -5.97 -30.73
C SER A 372 -1.76 -4.69 -30.71
N VAL A 373 -2.37 -4.39 -31.86
CA VAL A 373 -3.42 -3.37 -31.96
C VAL A 373 -4.71 -3.95 -31.40
N GLU A 374 -5.25 -3.30 -30.38
CA GLU A 374 -6.50 -3.69 -29.72
C GLU A 374 -7.46 -2.49 -29.64
N TRP A 375 -8.75 -2.75 -29.41
CA TRP A 375 -9.72 -1.66 -29.23
C TRP A 375 -9.39 -0.80 -27.99
N TYR A 376 -8.78 -1.40 -26.96
CA TYR A 376 -8.32 -0.73 -25.74
C TYR A 376 -6.86 -0.24 -25.83
N ARG A 377 -6.14 -0.62 -26.89
CA ARG A 377 -4.75 -0.21 -27.18
C ARG A 377 -4.63 0.17 -28.67
N PRO A 378 -5.17 1.34 -29.07
CA PRO A 378 -5.28 1.72 -30.47
C PRO A 378 -3.93 2.14 -31.10
N LEU A 379 -2.99 2.62 -30.28
CA LEU A 379 -1.61 2.94 -30.67
C LEU A 379 -0.66 2.07 -29.84
N PRO A 380 -0.41 0.81 -30.20
CA PRO A 380 0.45 -0.08 -29.40
C PRO A 380 1.91 0.37 -29.41
N PRO A 381 2.76 -0.22 -28.54
CA PRO A 381 4.21 -0.07 -28.65
C PRO A 381 4.73 -0.43 -30.05
N PRO A 382 5.99 -0.09 -30.36
CA PRO A 382 6.59 -0.36 -31.67
C PRO A 382 6.38 -1.81 -32.11
N ALA A 383 5.96 -2.02 -33.37
CA ALA A 383 5.69 -3.36 -33.90
C ALA A 383 6.94 -4.26 -34.00
N GLN A 384 8.14 -3.67 -33.88
CA GLN A 384 9.34 -4.47 -33.66
C GLN A 384 9.26 -5.13 -32.28
N LYS A 385 9.47 -6.44 -32.20
CA LYS A 385 9.47 -7.22 -30.94
C LYS A 385 10.51 -6.75 -29.91
N SER A 386 11.32 -5.74 -30.22
CA SER A 386 12.19 -5.05 -29.27
C SER A 386 12.40 -3.60 -29.69
N PHE A 387 12.63 -2.73 -28.71
CA PHE A 387 13.00 -1.32 -28.90
C PHE A 387 13.97 -0.89 -27.80
N THR A 388 14.71 0.20 -28.02
CA THR A 388 15.62 0.73 -27.01
C THR A 388 14.80 1.51 -25.98
N TRP A 389 15.00 1.24 -24.69
CA TRP A 389 14.28 1.88 -23.59
C TRP A 389 15.24 2.33 -22.50
N SER A 390 15.17 3.60 -22.13
CA SER A 390 16.02 4.24 -21.13
C SER A 390 15.23 4.67 -19.90
N ALA A 391 15.94 4.91 -18.80
CA ALA A 391 15.36 5.53 -17.61
C ALA A 391 14.71 6.90 -17.91
N ARG A 392 15.19 7.65 -18.92
CA ARG A 392 14.57 8.92 -19.31
C ARG A 392 13.25 8.72 -20.04
N ASP A 393 13.13 7.70 -20.88
CA ASP A 393 11.87 7.40 -21.55
C ASP A 393 10.78 7.07 -20.52
N ASN A 394 11.13 6.30 -19.48
CA ASN A 394 10.25 6.03 -18.35
C ASN A 394 9.80 7.34 -17.64
N VAL A 395 10.74 8.26 -17.34
CA VAL A 395 10.42 9.57 -16.75
C VAL A 395 9.49 10.38 -17.65
N ASN A 396 9.73 10.40 -18.97
CA ASN A 396 8.91 11.13 -19.92
C ASN A 396 7.46 10.62 -19.93
N TYR A 397 7.26 9.29 -19.92
CA TYR A 397 5.93 8.68 -19.90
C TYR A 397 5.20 8.93 -18.59
N ASN A 398 5.86 8.65 -17.46
CA ASN A 398 5.30 8.89 -16.13
C ASN A 398 4.84 10.34 -15.98
N GLU A 399 5.74 11.31 -16.17
CA GLU A 399 5.40 12.72 -15.96
C GLU A 399 4.33 13.22 -16.94
N THR A 400 4.37 12.81 -18.21
CA THR A 400 3.34 13.21 -19.19
C THR A 400 1.97 12.68 -18.80
N ALA A 401 1.86 11.41 -18.39
CA ALA A 401 0.61 10.82 -17.93
C ALA A 401 0.11 11.46 -16.63
N MET A 402 0.99 11.67 -15.65
CA MET A 402 0.64 12.37 -14.41
C MET A 402 0.10 13.78 -14.69
N LEU A 403 0.71 14.52 -15.62
CA LEU A 403 0.23 15.84 -16.02
C LEU A 403 -1.15 15.78 -16.68
N ALA A 404 -1.40 14.79 -17.53
CA ALA A 404 -2.74 14.57 -18.12
C ALA A 404 -3.79 14.28 -17.05
N ALA A 405 -3.48 13.40 -16.10
CA ALA A 405 -4.36 13.04 -14.99
C ALA A 405 -4.69 14.25 -14.09
N LEU A 406 -3.65 15.01 -13.72
CA LEU A 406 -3.80 16.22 -12.91
C LEU A 406 -4.60 17.29 -13.65
N ASP A 407 -4.39 17.44 -14.95
CA ASP A 407 -5.10 18.44 -15.74
C ASP A 407 -6.61 18.13 -15.85
N ASP A 408 -6.96 16.87 -16.09
CA ASP A 408 -8.35 16.44 -16.11
C ASP A 408 -9.02 16.62 -14.75
N THR A 409 -8.35 16.19 -13.68
CA THR A 409 -8.81 16.39 -12.29
C THR A 409 -9.02 17.86 -11.98
N ALA A 410 -8.11 18.75 -12.42
CA ALA A 410 -8.23 20.18 -12.19
C ALA A 410 -9.44 20.79 -12.90
N GLN A 411 -9.73 20.35 -14.13
CA GLN A 411 -10.90 20.77 -14.91
C GLN A 411 -12.21 20.25 -14.33
N GLN A 412 -12.18 19.08 -13.70
CA GLN A 412 -13.36 18.40 -13.16
C GLN A 412 -13.49 18.52 -11.64
N SER A 413 -12.67 19.37 -11.02
CA SER A 413 -12.49 19.45 -9.56
C SER A 413 -13.78 19.49 -8.73
N LYS A 414 -14.81 20.20 -9.21
CA LYS A 414 -16.10 20.29 -8.51
C LYS A 414 -16.88 18.98 -8.56
N ARG A 415 -16.93 18.34 -9.74
CA ARG A 415 -17.59 17.04 -9.91
C ARG A 415 -16.93 15.97 -9.04
N LEU A 416 -15.60 15.94 -8.98
CA LEU A 416 -14.87 14.96 -8.15
C LEU A 416 -15.22 15.10 -6.65
N LEU A 417 -15.30 16.33 -6.13
CA LEU A 417 -15.73 16.57 -4.74
C LEU A 417 -17.21 16.21 -4.50
N GLU A 418 -18.08 16.49 -5.47
CA GLU A 418 -19.49 16.10 -5.41
C GLU A 418 -19.65 14.57 -5.38
N ASN A 419 -18.92 13.87 -6.24
CA ASN A 419 -18.93 12.42 -6.32
C ASN A 419 -18.35 11.78 -5.05
N TYR A 420 -17.26 12.33 -4.49
CA TYR A 420 -16.72 11.88 -3.20
C TYR A 420 -17.77 11.92 -2.08
N TYR A 421 -18.49 13.04 -1.95
CA TYR A 421 -19.61 13.16 -1.01
C TYR A 421 -20.76 12.21 -1.33
N LEU A 422 -21.10 12.05 -2.61
CA LEU A 422 -22.20 11.20 -3.06
C LEU A 422 -21.93 9.72 -2.75
N LYS A 423 -20.70 9.23 -2.98
CA LYS A 423 -20.26 7.88 -2.62
C LYS A 423 -20.42 7.64 -1.11
N ALA A 424 -20.01 8.59 -0.27
CA ALA A 424 -20.23 8.51 1.17
C ALA A 424 -21.73 8.49 1.55
N VAL A 425 -22.58 9.29 0.87
CA VAL A 425 -24.05 9.25 1.04
C VAL A 425 -24.63 7.89 0.64
N HIS A 426 -24.19 7.31 -0.48
CA HIS A 426 -24.64 5.99 -0.92
C HIS A 426 -24.32 4.93 0.13
N SER A 427 -23.06 4.88 0.59
CA SER A 427 -22.61 3.92 1.61
C SER A 427 -23.44 4.05 2.90
N TYR A 428 -23.60 5.28 3.41
CA TYR A 428 -24.43 5.55 4.59
C TYR A 428 -25.90 5.13 4.41
N ARG A 429 -26.53 5.48 3.27
CA ARG A 429 -27.93 5.11 3.01
C ARG A 429 -28.11 3.61 2.87
N ARG A 430 -27.21 2.91 2.16
CA ARG A 430 -27.22 1.44 2.10
C ARG A 430 -27.20 0.84 3.51
N GLY A 431 -26.50 1.46 4.45
CA GLY A 431 -26.45 1.03 5.87
C GLY A 431 -27.77 1.15 6.61
N LEU A 432 -28.56 2.16 6.24
CA LEU A 432 -29.90 2.39 6.78
C LEU A 432 -30.98 1.56 6.11
N GLU A 433 -30.79 1.17 4.85
CA GLU A 433 -31.86 0.64 4.00
C GLU A 433 -31.70 -0.84 3.69
N GLN A 434 -30.48 -1.38 3.74
CA GLN A 434 -30.16 -2.74 3.31
C GLN A 434 -29.58 -3.55 4.46
N SER A 435 -30.02 -4.80 4.59
CA SER A 435 -29.43 -5.76 5.53
C SER A 435 -28.09 -6.30 5.02
N PRO A 436 -27.16 -6.68 5.92
CA PRO A 436 -27.26 -6.54 7.37
C PRO A 436 -27.17 -5.08 7.84
N TYR A 437 -27.69 -4.79 9.03
CA TYR A 437 -27.62 -3.46 9.65
C TYR A 437 -26.45 -3.31 10.63
N ALA A 438 -25.91 -4.43 11.11
CA ALA A 438 -24.70 -4.47 11.92
C ALA A 438 -24.05 -5.86 11.88
N PHE A 439 -22.81 -5.93 12.32
CA PHE A 439 -22.15 -7.17 12.73
C PHE A 439 -21.94 -7.18 14.24
N LEU A 440 -22.24 -8.32 14.87
CA LEU A 440 -22.01 -8.56 16.29
C LEU A 440 -20.81 -9.50 16.47
N ILE A 441 -19.81 -9.04 17.21
CA ILE A 441 -18.62 -9.82 17.54
C ILE A 441 -18.64 -10.03 19.05
N PRO A 442 -19.07 -11.23 19.53
CA PRO A 442 -19.00 -11.58 20.94
C PRO A 442 -17.59 -11.34 21.49
N ASP A 443 -17.48 -10.75 22.69
CA ASP A 443 -16.20 -10.48 23.31
C ASP A 443 -15.56 -11.73 23.94
N ARG A 444 -16.37 -12.77 24.21
CA ARG A 444 -15.95 -14.06 24.77
C ARG A 444 -16.07 -15.18 23.74
N GLN A 445 -15.07 -15.29 22.88
CA GLN A 445 -14.90 -16.41 21.95
C GLN A 445 -13.41 -16.67 21.70
N GLY A 446 -13.03 -17.94 21.64
CA GLY A 446 -11.65 -18.34 21.35
C GLY A 446 -10.61 -17.63 22.24
N ASP A 447 -9.56 -17.12 21.61
CA ASP A 447 -8.54 -16.29 22.26
C ASP A 447 -8.96 -14.81 22.29
N PRO A 448 -9.11 -14.17 23.47
CA PRO A 448 -9.43 -12.75 23.59
C PRO A 448 -8.45 -11.84 22.83
N ALA A 449 -7.19 -12.25 22.67
CA ALA A 449 -6.21 -11.50 21.91
C ALA A 449 -6.59 -11.42 20.41
N ARG A 450 -7.16 -12.49 19.83
CA ARG A 450 -7.61 -12.49 18.44
C ARG A 450 -8.84 -11.61 18.24
N VAL A 451 -9.79 -11.63 19.19
CA VAL A 451 -10.94 -10.71 19.18
C VAL A 451 -10.44 -9.27 19.19
N ALA A 452 -9.45 -8.98 20.03
CA ALA A 452 -8.86 -7.67 20.12
C ALA A 452 -8.12 -7.24 18.86
N GLN A 453 -7.38 -8.16 18.22
CA GLN A 453 -6.72 -7.93 16.94
C GLN A 453 -7.73 -7.63 15.83
N LEU A 454 -8.81 -8.41 15.68
CA LEU A 454 -9.88 -8.15 14.72
C LEU A 454 -10.46 -6.73 14.90
N VAL A 455 -10.86 -6.39 16.13
CA VAL A 455 -11.41 -5.05 16.43
C VAL A 455 -10.37 -3.95 16.15
N ALA A 456 -9.10 -4.19 16.50
CA ALA A 456 -8.02 -3.25 16.21
C ALA A 456 -7.82 -3.03 14.72
N ARG A 457 -7.92 -4.08 13.89
CA ARG A 457 -7.84 -3.97 12.43
C ARG A 457 -8.98 -3.13 11.88
N LEU A 458 -10.23 -3.39 12.28
CA LEU A 458 -11.38 -2.57 11.87
C LEU A 458 -11.18 -1.09 12.23
N LEU A 459 -10.78 -0.80 13.47
CA LEU A 459 -10.52 0.58 13.92
C LEU A 459 -9.35 1.22 13.14
N ALA A 460 -8.32 0.45 12.78
CA ALA A 460 -7.19 0.91 11.95
C ALA A 460 -7.60 1.15 10.49
N GLN A 461 -8.68 0.54 10.03
CA GLN A 461 -9.32 0.81 8.74
C GLN A 461 -10.38 1.93 8.82
N GLY A 462 -10.47 2.66 9.93
CA GLY A 462 -11.43 3.76 10.07
C GLY A 462 -12.88 3.31 10.27
N ILE A 463 -13.11 2.00 10.39
CA ILE A 463 -14.43 1.43 10.64
C ILE A 463 -14.79 1.62 12.11
N GLU A 464 -15.95 2.23 12.34
CA GLU A 464 -16.47 2.53 13.68
C GLU A 464 -16.96 1.24 14.36
N VAL A 465 -16.37 0.94 15.52
CA VAL A 465 -16.76 -0.19 16.36
C VAL A 465 -17.28 0.33 17.70
N HIS A 466 -18.37 -0.25 18.18
CA HIS A 466 -18.99 0.09 19.45
C HIS A 466 -19.00 -1.11 20.40
N ARG A 467 -19.28 -0.86 21.68
CA ARG A 467 -19.49 -1.89 22.71
C ARG A 467 -20.89 -1.78 23.30
N ALA A 468 -21.59 -2.91 23.39
CA ALA A 468 -22.93 -2.98 24.00
C ALA A 468 -22.84 -2.70 25.50
N ALA A 469 -23.58 -1.69 25.99
CA ALA A 469 -23.62 -1.33 27.40
C ALA A 469 -24.53 -2.26 28.23
N THR A 470 -25.50 -2.88 27.57
CA THR A 470 -26.45 -3.84 28.15
C THR A 470 -26.56 -5.06 27.26
N ASP A 471 -27.16 -6.13 27.77
CA ASP A 471 -27.54 -7.28 26.95
C ASP A 471 -28.43 -6.84 25.78
N LEU A 472 -28.20 -7.42 24.60
CA LEU A 472 -28.95 -7.18 23.37
C LEU A 472 -29.74 -8.44 23.03
N THR A 473 -31.02 -8.28 22.71
CA THR A 473 -31.85 -9.36 22.16
C THR A 473 -32.27 -8.96 20.75
N LEU A 474 -31.76 -9.70 19.77
CA LEU A 474 -32.07 -9.53 18.35
C LEU A 474 -32.65 -10.85 17.80
N LYS A 475 -33.13 -10.83 16.55
CA LYS A 475 -33.59 -12.03 15.84
C LYS A 475 -32.59 -13.19 15.84
N GLU A 476 -31.30 -12.87 15.80
CA GLU A 476 -30.20 -13.85 15.74
C GLU A 476 -29.85 -14.45 17.12
N GLY A 477 -30.37 -13.87 18.21
CA GLY A 477 -30.17 -14.39 19.57
C GLY A 477 -29.97 -13.29 20.63
N SER A 478 -29.55 -13.73 21.81
CA SER A 478 -29.15 -12.85 22.91
C SER A 478 -27.63 -12.71 22.97
N PHE A 479 -27.18 -11.48 23.07
CA PHE A 479 -25.76 -11.10 23.13
C PHE A 479 -25.53 -10.34 24.43
N ALA A 480 -24.51 -10.75 25.18
CA ALA A 480 -24.23 -10.14 26.47
C ALA A 480 -23.73 -8.69 26.33
N ALA A 481 -23.94 -7.89 27.38
CA ALA A 481 -23.22 -6.64 27.57
C ALA A 481 -21.70 -6.89 27.40
N GLY A 482 -21.05 -5.99 26.67
CA GLY A 482 -19.65 -6.13 26.29
C GLY A 482 -19.40 -6.61 24.86
N THR A 483 -20.41 -7.17 24.18
CA THR A 483 -20.36 -7.53 22.75
C THR A 483 -19.96 -6.33 21.90
N TYR A 484 -19.03 -6.53 20.96
CA TYR A 484 -18.67 -5.50 20.00
C TYR A 484 -19.70 -5.43 18.87
N VAL A 485 -20.04 -4.22 18.45
CA VAL A 485 -21.08 -3.94 17.45
C VAL A 485 -20.50 -3.01 16.38
N VAL A 486 -20.42 -3.52 15.15
CA VAL A 486 -20.07 -2.73 13.96
C VAL A 486 -21.37 -2.34 13.27
N ARG A 487 -21.85 -1.13 13.52
CA ARG A 487 -23.07 -0.60 12.88
C ARG A 487 -22.78 -0.28 11.42
N LEU A 488 -23.68 -0.62 10.51
CA LEU A 488 -23.47 -0.39 9.09
C LEU A 488 -24.02 0.94 8.57
N ASP A 489 -24.68 1.74 9.41
CA ASP A 489 -25.05 3.12 9.10
C ASP A 489 -23.91 4.12 9.38
N GLN A 490 -22.76 3.84 8.76
CA GLN A 490 -21.53 4.65 8.81
C GLN A 490 -20.97 4.87 7.39
N PRO A 491 -20.10 5.88 7.17
CA PRO A 491 -19.63 6.22 5.82
C PRO A 491 -18.77 5.14 5.14
N TYR A 492 -18.12 4.27 5.92
CA TYR A 492 -17.30 3.16 5.41
C TYR A 492 -18.00 1.81 5.59
N ARG A 493 -19.33 1.81 5.47
CA ARG A 493 -20.16 0.59 5.51
C ARG A 493 -19.61 -0.49 4.61
N ASP A 494 -19.35 -0.14 3.36
CA ASP A 494 -19.11 -1.14 2.33
C ASP A 494 -17.80 -1.88 2.59
N TYR A 495 -16.77 -1.17 3.06
CA TYR A 495 -15.53 -1.81 3.46
C TYR A 495 -15.68 -2.66 4.73
N ALA A 496 -16.50 -2.22 5.70
CA ALA A 496 -16.83 -3.06 6.85
C ALA A 496 -17.55 -4.35 6.45
N LEU A 497 -18.46 -4.27 5.48
CA LEU A 497 -19.15 -5.44 4.91
C LEU A 497 -18.14 -6.36 4.22
N ASP A 498 -17.23 -5.80 3.44
CA ASP A 498 -16.20 -6.51 2.69
C ASP A 498 -15.22 -7.27 3.61
N LEU A 499 -14.79 -6.67 4.72
CA LEU A 499 -13.88 -7.33 5.67
C LEU A 499 -14.55 -8.36 6.59
N LEU A 500 -15.86 -8.27 6.80
CA LEU A 500 -16.60 -9.10 7.78
C LEU A 500 -17.48 -10.17 7.15
N SER A 501 -17.66 -10.15 5.83
CA SER A 501 -18.45 -11.13 5.09
C SER A 501 -17.56 -12.13 4.36
N ALA A 502 -18.10 -13.32 4.12
CA ALA A 502 -17.48 -14.28 3.22
C ALA A 502 -17.42 -13.72 1.80
N GLN A 503 -16.25 -13.82 1.17
CA GLN A 503 -16.03 -13.36 -0.19
C GLN A 503 -16.55 -14.37 -1.23
N SER A 504 -17.14 -13.88 -2.32
CA SER A 504 -17.71 -14.71 -3.38
C SER A 504 -17.19 -14.27 -4.75
N TYR A 505 -16.05 -14.84 -5.14
CA TYR A 505 -15.51 -14.63 -6.49
C TYR A 505 -16.41 -15.30 -7.55
N PRO A 506 -16.85 -14.60 -8.60
CA PRO A 506 -17.73 -15.17 -9.62
C PRO A 506 -17.12 -16.35 -10.37
N LYS A 507 -17.88 -17.44 -10.54
CA LYS A 507 -17.39 -18.68 -11.20
C LYS A 507 -17.07 -18.47 -12.68
N GLU A 508 -17.82 -17.57 -13.31
CA GLU A 508 -17.66 -17.13 -14.70
C GLU A 508 -16.55 -16.09 -14.88
N GLY A 509 -15.94 -15.61 -13.79
CA GLY A 509 -14.88 -14.61 -13.78
C GLY A 509 -13.52 -15.10 -14.29
N GLY A 510 -13.37 -16.38 -14.61
CA GLY A 510 -12.10 -16.96 -15.01
C GLY A 510 -11.15 -17.18 -13.82
N GLU A 511 -9.85 -17.26 -14.12
CA GLU A 511 -8.81 -17.30 -13.11
C GLU A 511 -8.68 -15.92 -12.48
N ALA A 512 -8.63 -15.87 -11.15
CA ALA A 512 -8.39 -14.62 -10.44
C ALA A 512 -6.97 -14.15 -10.68
N TYR A 513 -6.81 -12.84 -10.85
CA TYR A 513 -5.51 -12.23 -10.99
C TYR A 513 -4.70 -12.34 -9.69
N ASP A 514 -5.36 -12.26 -8.54
CA ASP A 514 -4.73 -12.27 -7.21
C ASP A 514 -5.60 -12.96 -6.16
N ASP A 515 -5.29 -12.73 -4.87
CA ASP A 515 -6.07 -13.21 -3.73
C ASP A 515 -7.55 -12.86 -3.88
N VAL A 516 -8.41 -13.82 -3.54
CA VAL A 516 -9.88 -13.70 -3.63
C VAL A 516 -10.58 -13.80 -2.27
N SER A 517 -9.80 -13.76 -1.17
CA SER A 517 -10.33 -13.95 0.18
C SER A 517 -9.56 -13.13 1.23
N TRP A 518 -10.29 -12.27 1.94
CA TRP A 518 -9.81 -11.42 3.03
C TRP A 518 -10.82 -11.29 4.18
N GLU A 519 -11.62 -12.34 4.41
CA GLU A 519 -12.61 -12.40 5.50
C GLU A 519 -11.90 -12.44 6.87
N LEU A 520 -11.87 -11.29 7.57
CA LEU A 520 -11.18 -11.16 8.85
C LEU A 520 -11.71 -12.12 9.93
N PRO A 521 -13.03 -12.34 10.09
CA PRO A 521 -13.54 -13.32 11.06
C PRO A 521 -12.94 -14.71 10.87
N ALA A 522 -12.91 -15.21 9.62
CA ALA A 522 -12.31 -16.50 9.30
C ALA A 522 -10.79 -16.51 9.57
N HIS A 523 -10.07 -15.45 9.18
CA HIS A 523 -8.64 -15.28 9.44
C HIS A 523 -8.29 -15.37 10.93
N TYR A 524 -9.11 -14.75 11.79
CA TYR A 524 -8.91 -14.78 13.24
C TYR A 524 -9.56 -16.00 13.93
N HIS A 525 -10.20 -16.89 13.19
CA HIS A 525 -11.00 -18.00 13.72
C HIS A 525 -12.09 -17.55 14.71
N LEU A 526 -12.83 -16.50 14.34
CA LEU A 526 -13.87 -15.87 15.13
C LEU A 526 -15.20 -15.86 14.38
N ALA A 527 -16.29 -15.71 15.12
CA ALA A 527 -17.61 -15.40 14.60
C ALA A 527 -17.87 -13.89 14.62
N ALA A 528 -18.28 -13.36 13.47
CA ALA A 528 -18.95 -12.07 13.34
C ALA A 528 -20.36 -12.33 12.81
N ILE A 529 -21.38 -11.99 13.60
CA ILE A 529 -22.77 -12.35 13.32
C ILE A 529 -23.47 -11.16 12.69
N ALA A 530 -23.76 -11.27 11.40
CA ALA A 530 -24.56 -10.28 10.67
C ALA A 530 -26.00 -10.26 11.20
N THR A 531 -26.56 -9.08 11.49
CA THR A 531 -27.96 -8.93 11.92
C THR A 531 -28.81 -8.16 10.92
N ALA A 532 -29.99 -8.68 10.60
CA ALA A 532 -31.02 -8.00 9.81
C ALA A 532 -32.13 -7.41 10.70
N ASP A 533 -31.93 -7.40 12.03
CA ASP A 533 -32.87 -6.84 12.98
C ASP A 533 -32.65 -5.33 13.16
N PRO A 534 -33.63 -4.46 12.78
CA PRO A 534 -33.48 -3.02 12.95
C PRO A 534 -33.41 -2.58 14.42
N ALA A 535 -33.77 -3.45 15.38
CA ALA A 535 -33.66 -3.16 16.81
C ALA A 535 -32.22 -2.80 17.25
N VAL A 536 -31.19 -3.26 16.52
CA VAL A 536 -29.79 -2.93 16.81
C VAL A 536 -29.50 -1.42 16.76
N ARG A 537 -30.29 -0.63 16.04
CA ARG A 537 -30.14 0.83 15.94
C ARG A 537 -30.47 1.56 17.24
N GLY A 538 -31.37 0.97 18.04
CA GLY A 538 -31.76 1.47 19.36
C GLY A 538 -30.92 0.90 20.50
N ALA A 539 -29.91 0.08 20.21
CA ALA A 539 -29.02 -0.49 21.22
C ALA A 539 -28.25 0.61 21.95
N GLN A 540 -28.07 0.43 23.26
CA GLN A 540 -27.20 1.31 24.06
C GLN A 540 -25.75 0.92 23.80
N LEU A 541 -25.08 1.71 22.97
CA LEU A 541 -23.73 1.45 22.48
C LEU A 541 -22.77 2.55 22.94
N THR A 542 -21.55 2.15 23.31
CA THR A 542 -20.43 3.06 23.56
C THR A 542 -19.41 2.93 22.45
N ALA A 543 -19.10 4.01 21.73
CA ALA A 543 -18.08 3.99 20.68
C ALA A 543 -16.69 3.66 21.27
N LEU A 544 -15.90 2.86 20.55
CA LEU A 544 -14.51 2.59 20.92
C LEU A 544 -13.60 3.68 20.35
N GLY A 545 -12.84 4.34 21.23
CA GLY A 545 -11.81 5.30 20.83
C GLY A 545 -10.42 4.66 20.63
N GLU A 546 -10.20 3.45 21.14
CA GLU A 546 -8.95 2.73 21.02
C GLU A 546 -9.17 1.22 20.88
N ALA A 547 -8.16 0.53 20.35
CA ALA A 547 -8.16 -0.91 20.26
C ALA A 547 -8.26 -1.56 21.66
N PRO A 548 -9.11 -2.59 21.83
CA PRO A 548 -9.21 -3.29 23.10
C PRO A 548 -7.90 -3.97 23.46
N ARG A 549 -7.60 -4.01 24.77
CA ARG A 549 -6.42 -4.67 25.32
C ARG A 549 -6.87 -5.69 26.37
N PRO A 550 -7.05 -6.97 26.00
CA PRO A 550 -7.46 -8.00 26.94
C PRO A 550 -6.39 -8.13 28.02
N ARG A 551 -6.83 -8.22 29.28
CA ARG A 551 -5.94 -8.42 30.43
C ARG A 551 -6.33 -9.73 31.10
N GLY A 552 -5.35 -10.59 31.27
CA GLY A 552 -5.49 -11.79 32.06
C GLY A 552 -5.33 -11.48 33.55
N GLN A 553 -5.67 -12.47 34.37
CA GLN A 553 -5.65 -12.34 35.82
C GLN A 553 -5.14 -13.62 36.48
N VAL A 554 -4.76 -13.49 37.76
CA VAL A 554 -4.48 -14.64 38.62
C VAL A 554 -5.66 -14.82 39.59
N LEU A 555 -6.42 -15.90 39.42
CA LEU A 555 -7.68 -16.17 40.12
C LEU A 555 -7.52 -17.22 41.22
N GLY A 556 -8.07 -16.96 42.40
CA GLY A 556 -8.10 -17.92 43.51
C GLY A 556 -7.00 -17.67 44.56
N GLU A 557 -6.79 -18.67 45.43
CA GLU A 557 -5.88 -18.56 46.57
C GLU A 557 -5.03 -19.83 46.73
N GLY A 558 -3.72 -19.64 46.86
CA GLY A 558 -2.77 -20.69 47.18
C GLY A 558 -1.42 -20.49 46.52
N PRO A 559 -0.45 -21.37 46.76
CA PRO A 559 0.91 -21.14 46.32
C PRO A 559 1.24 -21.84 44.98
N VAL A 560 0.33 -22.66 44.45
CA VAL A 560 0.47 -23.36 43.16
C VAL A 560 -0.36 -22.65 42.10
N TYR A 561 0.18 -22.51 40.89
CA TYR A 561 -0.51 -21.84 39.79
C TYR A 561 -0.72 -22.80 38.61
N LEU A 562 -1.85 -22.64 37.94
CA LEU A 562 -2.25 -23.42 36.78
C LEU A 562 -2.60 -22.50 35.62
N LEU A 563 -2.16 -22.84 34.41
CA LEU A 563 -2.57 -22.18 33.17
C LEU A 563 -3.15 -23.25 32.24
N ALA A 564 -4.38 -23.06 31.78
CA ALA A 564 -4.95 -23.96 30.78
C ALA A 564 -4.27 -23.73 29.43
N ASP A 565 -3.81 -24.81 28.78
CA ASP A 565 -3.31 -24.72 27.41
C ASP A 565 -4.50 -24.85 26.43
N THR A 566 -4.99 -23.71 26.00
CA THR A 566 -6.11 -23.58 25.05
C THR A 566 -5.62 -23.27 23.63
N GLY A 567 -4.32 -23.31 23.38
CA GLY A 567 -3.72 -22.88 22.11
C GLY A 567 -3.71 -21.37 21.90
N GLN A 568 -3.86 -20.58 22.98
CA GLN A 568 -3.76 -19.11 22.92
C GLN A 568 -2.39 -18.64 22.43
N GLU A 569 -2.38 -17.57 21.65
CA GLU A 569 -1.15 -17.07 21.00
C GLU A 569 -0.10 -16.57 22.01
N GLY A 570 -0.56 -16.11 23.18
CA GLY A 570 0.31 -15.63 24.26
C GLY A 570 1.14 -16.73 24.92
N LEU A 571 0.81 -18.02 24.76
CA LEU A 571 1.48 -19.12 25.48
C LEU A 571 2.99 -19.18 25.17
N LEU A 572 3.37 -18.96 23.91
CA LEU A 572 4.77 -19.04 23.52
C LEU A 572 5.60 -17.91 24.14
N GLU A 573 5.09 -16.67 24.09
CA GLU A 573 5.74 -15.52 24.74
C GLU A 573 5.80 -15.69 26.27
N ALA A 574 4.71 -16.19 26.87
CA ALA A 574 4.66 -16.49 28.30
C ALA A 574 5.77 -17.46 28.72
N ARG A 575 6.12 -18.43 27.86
CA ARG A 575 7.17 -19.40 28.17
C ARG A 575 8.51 -18.70 28.30
N TYR A 576 8.83 -17.75 27.42
CA TYR A 576 10.10 -17.02 27.50
C TYR A 576 10.11 -15.96 28.62
N ARG A 577 8.99 -15.28 28.88
CA ARG A 577 8.86 -14.36 30.04
C ARG A 577 9.09 -15.08 31.37
N LEU A 578 8.65 -16.34 31.46
CA LEU A 578 8.80 -17.18 32.65
C LEU A 578 10.00 -18.14 32.54
N ALA A 579 11.00 -17.86 31.70
CA ALA A 579 12.15 -18.74 31.45
C ALA A 579 12.93 -19.13 32.73
N ARG A 580 13.02 -18.22 33.71
CA ARG A 580 13.71 -18.46 34.98
C ARG A 580 12.97 -19.38 35.97
N PHE A 581 11.69 -19.64 35.71
CA PHE A 581 10.85 -20.46 36.57
C PHE A 581 10.72 -21.88 36.01
N LYS A 582 10.63 -22.86 36.93
CA LYS A 582 10.26 -24.22 36.58
C LYS A 582 8.78 -24.27 36.25
N VAL A 583 8.47 -24.77 35.06
CA VAL A 583 7.11 -24.98 34.56
C VAL A 583 6.96 -26.48 34.29
N GLY A 584 5.96 -27.11 34.91
CA GLY A 584 5.54 -28.47 34.59
C GLY A 584 4.41 -28.45 33.57
N ILE A 585 4.39 -29.41 32.66
CA ILE A 585 3.33 -29.59 31.66
C ILE A 585 2.55 -30.86 31.98
N ALA A 586 1.24 -30.74 32.18
CA ALA A 586 0.37 -31.88 32.44
C ALA A 586 0.30 -32.79 31.22
N GLU A 587 0.61 -34.07 31.38
CA GLU A 587 0.60 -35.06 30.28
C GLU A 587 -0.82 -35.51 29.91
N ARG A 588 -1.80 -35.25 30.79
CA ARG A 588 -3.21 -35.59 30.62
C ARG A 588 -4.08 -34.45 31.11
N ALA A 589 -5.33 -34.44 30.65
CA ALA A 589 -6.32 -33.53 31.19
C ALA A 589 -6.57 -33.79 32.69
N VAL A 590 -6.78 -32.73 33.45
CA VAL A 590 -7.04 -32.79 34.89
C VAL A 590 -8.04 -31.73 35.31
N THR A 591 -8.78 -31.96 36.39
CA THR A 591 -9.69 -30.98 36.98
C THR A 591 -9.10 -30.45 38.27
N ALA A 592 -9.09 -29.13 38.45
CA ALA A 592 -8.68 -28.49 39.69
C ALA A 592 -9.63 -27.34 40.03
N ASN A 593 -10.09 -27.27 41.29
CA ASN A 593 -11.04 -26.25 41.76
C ASN A 593 -12.32 -26.11 40.91
N GLY A 594 -12.78 -27.20 40.30
CA GLY A 594 -13.98 -27.19 39.44
C GLY A 594 -13.73 -26.74 38.00
N SER A 595 -12.51 -26.34 37.64
CA SER A 595 -12.11 -25.99 36.28
C SER A 595 -11.36 -27.15 35.62
N ALA A 596 -11.60 -27.35 34.32
CA ALA A 596 -10.91 -28.35 33.51
C ALA A 596 -9.64 -27.74 32.89
N TYR A 597 -8.55 -28.51 32.95
CA TYR A 597 -7.25 -28.19 32.36
C TYR A 597 -6.91 -29.29 31.35
N PRO A 598 -6.83 -29.01 30.05
CA PRO A 598 -6.46 -30.01 29.06
C PRO A 598 -5.01 -30.50 29.21
N ALA A 599 -4.66 -31.60 28.54
CA ALA A 599 -3.26 -32.00 28.40
C ALA A 599 -2.47 -30.85 27.74
N GLY A 600 -1.24 -30.60 28.22
CA GLY A 600 -0.46 -29.41 27.86
C GLY A 600 -0.53 -28.28 28.89
N SER A 601 -1.53 -28.28 29.78
CA SER A 601 -1.70 -27.22 30.79
C SER A 601 -0.51 -27.11 31.75
N TRP A 602 -0.20 -25.89 32.16
CA TRP A 602 0.99 -25.60 32.95
C TRP A 602 0.69 -25.75 34.44
N ILE A 603 1.66 -26.29 35.16
CA ILE A 603 1.66 -26.44 36.61
C ILE A 603 2.92 -25.76 37.14
N LEU A 604 2.73 -24.69 37.90
CA LEU A 604 3.83 -23.90 38.46
C LEU A 604 3.80 -23.99 39.99
N ALA A 605 4.74 -24.75 40.53
CA ALA A 605 4.95 -24.87 41.97
C ALA A 605 5.53 -23.58 42.57
N PRO A 606 5.39 -23.37 43.90
CA PRO A 606 5.78 -22.12 44.54
C PRO A 606 7.28 -21.86 44.37
N GLN A 607 7.63 -20.68 43.86
CA GLN A 607 9.01 -20.25 43.61
C GLN A 607 9.18 -18.77 43.98
N PRO A 608 10.36 -18.33 44.46
CA PRO A 608 10.59 -16.93 44.81
C PRO A 608 10.30 -15.99 43.64
N GLY A 609 9.42 -15.00 43.84
CA GLY A 609 9.06 -14.00 42.83
C GLY A 609 8.12 -14.49 41.72
N LEU A 610 7.63 -15.74 41.77
CA LEU A 610 6.74 -16.30 40.75
C LEU A 610 5.41 -15.56 40.67
N ALA A 611 4.76 -15.32 41.82
CA ALA A 611 3.44 -14.69 41.87
C ALA A 611 3.40 -13.35 41.14
N ALA A 612 4.37 -12.46 41.41
CA ALA A 612 4.47 -11.16 40.76
C ALA A 612 4.70 -11.29 39.24
N ALA A 613 5.57 -12.21 38.81
CA ALA A 613 5.83 -12.45 37.39
C ALA A 613 4.60 -13.02 36.66
N LEU A 614 3.81 -13.87 37.34
CA LEU A 614 2.56 -14.38 36.79
C LEU A 614 1.50 -13.30 36.64
N THR A 615 1.34 -12.42 37.63
CA THR A 615 0.43 -11.27 37.52
C THR A 615 0.80 -10.38 36.33
N GLU A 616 2.08 -10.01 36.20
CA GLU A 616 2.56 -9.20 35.07
C GLU A 616 2.35 -9.90 33.72
N THR A 617 2.65 -11.20 33.64
CA THR A 617 2.50 -12.00 32.42
C THR A 617 1.01 -12.14 32.04
N ALA A 618 0.15 -12.41 33.02
CA ALA A 618 -1.29 -12.53 32.86
C ALA A 618 -1.87 -11.23 32.28
N GLU A 619 -1.58 -10.09 32.92
CA GLU A 619 -2.07 -8.78 32.51
C GLU A 619 -1.58 -8.39 31.11
N THR A 620 -0.32 -8.69 30.79
CA THR A 620 0.29 -8.31 29.51
C THR A 620 -0.23 -9.16 28.34
N LEU A 621 -0.40 -10.47 28.55
CA LEU A 621 -0.69 -11.42 27.47
C LEU A 621 -2.16 -11.85 27.38
N GLY A 622 -3.01 -11.38 28.28
CA GLY A 622 -4.41 -11.81 28.29
C GLY A 622 -4.61 -13.26 28.77
N LEU A 623 -3.68 -13.80 29.57
CA LEU A 623 -3.70 -15.19 30.02
C LEU A 623 -4.20 -15.31 31.46
N ASP A 624 -5.22 -16.13 31.68
CA ASP A 624 -5.77 -16.38 33.01
C ASP A 624 -5.07 -17.54 33.69
N PHE A 625 -4.44 -17.26 34.83
CA PHE A 625 -3.88 -18.26 35.71
C PHE A 625 -4.85 -18.54 36.86
N ALA A 626 -5.00 -19.79 37.26
CA ALA A 626 -5.62 -20.13 38.52
C ALA A 626 -4.55 -20.32 39.60
N SER A 627 -4.89 -19.98 40.82
CA SER A 627 -4.12 -20.16 42.03
C SER A 627 -4.81 -21.19 42.91
N THR A 628 -4.11 -22.26 43.26
CA THR A 628 -4.65 -23.41 43.99
C THR A 628 -3.80 -23.75 45.22
N ARG A 629 -4.43 -24.39 46.21
CA ARG A 629 -3.76 -24.78 47.46
C ARG A 629 -2.72 -25.89 47.27
N SER A 630 -2.95 -26.78 46.31
CA SER A 630 -2.09 -27.90 45.99
C SER A 630 -2.07 -28.16 44.48
N ALA A 631 -0.99 -28.80 44.02
CA ALA A 631 -0.90 -29.23 42.63
C ALA A 631 -1.92 -30.34 42.34
N PRO A 632 -2.50 -30.39 41.13
CA PRO A 632 -3.37 -31.47 40.72
C PRO A 632 -2.59 -32.78 40.61
N GLU A 633 -3.24 -33.90 40.92
CA GLU A 633 -2.66 -35.24 40.78
C GLU A 633 -2.63 -35.67 39.31
N VAL A 634 -1.59 -35.26 38.59
CA VAL A 634 -1.38 -35.62 37.18
C VAL A 634 0.11 -35.78 36.89
N ALA A 635 0.45 -36.74 36.02
CA ALA A 635 1.81 -36.86 35.51
C ALA A 635 2.18 -35.56 34.76
N SER A 636 3.40 -35.07 35.01
CA SER A 636 3.90 -33.88 34.35
C SER A 636 5.40 -33.98 34.09
N HIS A 637 5.85 -33.28 33.06
CA HIS A 637 7.27 -33.15 32.73
C HIS A 637 7.70 -31.68 32.74
N ALA A 638 8.98 -31.43 32.99
CA ALA A 638 9.52 -30.09 32.95
C ALA A 638 9.60 -29.57 31.51
N ALA A 639 9.17 -28.34 31.28
CA ALA A 639 9.33 -27.64 30.01
C ALA A 639 10.31 -26.47 30.19
N PRO A 640 11.64 -26.66 30.08
CA PRO A 640 12.58 -25.54 30.03
C PRO A 640 12.32 -24.67 28.78
N ALA A 641 12.65 -23.38 28.86
CA ALA A 641 12.60 -22.52 27.68
C ALA A 641 13.73 -22.96 26.73
N PRO A 642 13.42 -23.38 25.48
CA PRO A 642 14.44 -23.90 24.59
C PRO A 642 15.30 -22.77 24.02
N ARG A 643 16.58 -23.05 23.78
CA ARG A 643 17.45 -22.21 22.95
C ARG A 643 17.05 -22.40 21.50
N LEU A 644 16.40 -21.39 20.94
CA LEU A 644 15.91 -21.40 19.58
C LEU A 644 17.00 -20.99 18.59
N GLY A 645 17.41 -21.89 17.70
CA GLY A 645 18.18 -21.56 16.52
C GLY A 645 17.24 -21.31 15.34
N LEU A 646 17.46 -20.24 14.58
CA LEU A 646 16.72 -19.94 13.35
C LEU A 646 17.68 -20.00 12.16
N TRP A 647 17.55 -21.02 11.32
CA TRP A 647 18.41 -21.21 10.15
C TRP A 647 17.95 -20.35 8.98
N VAL A 648 18.81 -19.42 8.56
CA VAL A 648 18.59 -18.49 7.45
C VAL A 648 19.53 -18.87 6.30
N PRO A 649 19.06 -19.63 5.30
CA PRO A 649 19.86 -19.97 4.13
C PRO A 649 19.95 -18.79 3.16
N TRP A 650 20.96 -18.80 2.28
CA TRP A 650 21.06 -17.81 1.19
C TRP A 650 20.05 -18.04 0.05
N ALA A 651 19.47 -19.25 -0.03
CA ALA A 651 18.60 -19.65 -1.13
C ALA A 651 17.20 -19.02 -1.07
N ASP A 652 16.68 -18.77 0.14
CA ASP A 652 15.37 -18.17 0.37
C ASP A 652 15.40 -17.41 1.71
N THR A 653 15.11 -16.12 1.65
CA THR A 653 15.10 -15.22 2.81
C THR A 653 13.69 -14.86 3.29
N ASP A 654 12.64 -15.27 2.58
CA ASP A 654 11.30 -14.74 2.79
C ASP A 654 10.56 -15.45 3.93
N THR A 655 10.38 -16.78 3.83
CA THR A 655 9.73 -17.59 4.88
C THR A 655 10.39 -17.37 6.25
N ILE A 656 11.71 -17.36 6.26
CA ILE A 656 12.48 -17.16 7.50
C ILE A 656 12.48 -15.70 7.96
N GLY A 657 12.31 -14.76 7.03
CA GLY A 657 12.03 -13.36 7.31
C GLY A 657 10.75 -13.19 8.13
N TRP A 658 9.65 -13.80 7.69
CA TRP A 658 8.38 -13.78 8.40
C TRP A 658 8.43 -14.50 9.76
N ALA A 659 9.23 -15.56 9.87
CA ALA A 659 9.50 -16.19 11.16
C ALA A 659 10.23 -15.22 12.11
N ARG A 660 11.26 -14.49 11.65
CA ARG A 660 11.94 -13.45 12.45
C ARG A 660 10.97 -12.37 12.88
N TYR A 661 10.17 -11.84 11.94
CA TYR A 661 9.15 -10.84 12.23
C TYR A 661 8.24 -11.32 13.38
N THR A 662 7.68 -12.52 13.27
CA THR A 662 6.79 -13.09 14.29
C THR A 662 7.48 -13.26 15.65
N LEU A 663 8.71 -13.79 15.67
CA LEU A 663 9.46 -13.98 16.91
C LEU A 663 9.78 -12.64 17.59
N ASP A 664 10.18 -11.63 16.82
CA ASP A 664 10.46 -10.28 17.33
C ASP A 664 9.18 -9.60 17.86
N GLN A 665 8.04 -9.72 17.15
CA GLN A 665 6.74 -9.21 17.63
C GLN A 665 6.30 -9.86 18.95
N ARG A 666 6.70 -11.12 19.20
CA ARG A 666 6.37 -11.90 20.40
C ARG A 666 7.48 -11.88 21.46
N HIS A 667 8.52 -11.07 21.29
CA HIS A 667 9.65 -10.97 22.22
C HIS A 667 10.34 -12.32 22.49
N ILE A 668 10.38 -13.21 21.49
CA ILE A 668 10.99 -14.53 21.60
C ILE A 668 12.44 -14.44 21.12
N PRO A 669 13.44 -14.67 22.00
CA PRO A 669 14.82 -14.65 21.59
C PRO A 669 15.16 -15.84 20.68
N TYR A 670 15.92 -15.58 19.62
CA TYR A 670 16.45 -16.61 18.74
C TYR A 670 17.93 -16.34 18.41
N ILE A 671 18.64 -17.40 18.07
CA ILE A 671 20.01 -17.34 17.58
C ILE A 671 19.96 -17.47 16.05
N TYR A 672 20.48 -16.48 15.35
CA TYR A 672 20.61 -16.52 13.89
C TYR A 672 21.64 -17.59 13.49
N VAL A 673 21.24 -18.57 12.68
CA VAL A 673 22.07 -19.69 12.25
C VAL A 673 22.29 -19.59 10.74
N ARG A 674 23.56 -19.56 10.30
CA ARG A 674 23.92 -19.53 8.87
C ARG A 674 24.23 -20.92 8.33
N ASP A 675 24.33 -21.03 7.01
CA ASP A 675 24.77 -22.27 6.36
C ASP A 675 26.12 -22.78 6.87
N GLU A 676 27.06 -21.88 7.21
CA GLU A 676 28.35 -22.24 7.79
C GLU A 676 28.21 -22.84 9.19
N ASP A 677 27.27 -22.31 9.99
CA ASP A 677 26.99 -22.82 11.34
C ASP A 677 26.37 -24.22 11.29
N ILE A 678 25.50 -24.48 10.29
CA ILE A 678 24.95 -25.82 10.03
C ILE A 678 26.06 -26.80 9.62
N ARG A 679 26.90 -26.43 8.64
CA ARG A 679 28.00 -27.29 8.15
C ARG A 679 29.05 -27.58 9.22
N ALA A 680 29.29 -26.64 10.12
CA ALA A 680 30.23 -26.82 11.23
C ALA A 680 29.78 -27.88 12.26
N GLY A 681 28.49 -28.27 12.26
CA GLY A 681 27.94 -29.28 13.16
C GLY A 681 27.89 -28.84 14.63
N ARG A 682 27.79 -29.82 15.55
CA ARG A 682 27.65 -29.59 17.01
C ARG A 682 26.47 -28.67 17.38
N LEU A 683 25.36 -28.79 16.65
CA LEU A 683 24.20 -27.92 16.79
C LEU A 683 23.55 -28.02 18.18
N ARG A 684 23.50 -29.22 18.77
CA ARG A 684 22.94 -29.45 20.13
C ARG A 684 23.68 -28.69 21.23
N ASP A 685 24.95 -28.37 21.01
CA ASP A 685 25.73 -27.59 21.98
C ASP A 685 25.22 -26.14 22.05
N LYS A 686 24.55 -25.66 21.01
CA LYS A 686 24.08 -24.26 20.88
C LYS A 686 22.57 -24.10 20.91
N TYR A 687 21.83 -25.09 20.40
CA TYR A 687 20.38 -25.00 20.17
C TYR A 687 19.68 -26.25 20.70
N ASP A 688 18.50 -26.05 21.29
CA ASP A 688 17.62 -27.14 21.70
C ASP A 688 16.55 -27.41 20.62
N VAL A 689 16.15 -26.36 19.91
CA VAL A 689 15.22 -26.41 18.77
C VAL A 689 15.84 -25.63 17.62
N LEU A 690 15.80 -26.19 16.41
CA LEU A 690 16.18 -25.51 15.19
C LEU A 690 14.93 -25.30 14.33
N LEU A 691 14.58 -24.04 14.09
CA LEU A 691 13.56 -23.64 13.13
C LEU A 691 14.20 -23.36 11.78
N TYR A 692 13.55 -23.81 10.72
CA TYR A 692 13.93 -23.53 9.34
C TYR A 692 12.66 -23.33 8.51
N GLY A 693 12.76 -22.45 7.51
CA GLY A 693 11.66 -22.16 6.59
C GLY A 693 11.53 -23.26 5.52
N HIS A 694 10.36 -23.32 4.88
CA HIS A 694 10.25 -24.00 3.61
C HIS A 694 11.15 -23.28 2.59
N VAL A 695 11.92 -24.04 1.81
CA VAL A 695 12.70 -23.52 0.69
C VAL A 695 12.07 -24.12 -0.55
N ALA A 696 11.26 -23.34 -1.27
CA ALA A 696 10.74 -23.77 -2.56
C ALA A 696 11.90 -23.88 -3.57
N SER A 697 11.82 -24.83 -4.50
CA SER A 697 12.81 -24.95 -5.59
C SER A 697 12.84 -23.65 -6.42
N PRO A 698 13.96 -23.24 -7.04
CA PRO A 698 14.17 -21.87 -7.56
C PRO A 698 13.25 -21.43 -8.71
N SER A 699 12.30 -22.25 -9.15
CA SER A 699 11.51 -22.00 -10.36
C SER A 699 10.48 -20.87 -10.26
N CYS A 700 10.18 -20.31 -9.07
CA CYS A 700 9.25 -19.17 -8.93
C CYS A 700 9.93 -17.82 -8.62
N SER A 701 11.26 -17.69 -8.74
CA SER A 701 11.97 -16.44 -8.36
C SER A 701 12.25 -15.46 -9.51
N ALA A 702 11.62 -15.66 -10.68
CA ALA A 702 11.93 -14.90 -11.90
C ALA A 702 10.77 -14.06 -12.47
N SER A 703 9.59 -14.06 -11.84
CA SER A 703 8.53 -13.12 -12.22
C SER A 703 8.67 -11.83 -11.43
N SER A 704 8.75 -10.71 -12.12
CA SER A 704 8.61 -9.34 -11.58
C SER A 704 7.15 -9.02 -11.18
N ILE A 705 6.29 -10.04 -11.10
CA ILE A 705 4.88 -9.94 -10.72
C ILE A 705 4.72 -10.79 -9.45
N PRO A 706 4.54 -10.16 -8.28
CA PRO A 706 4.13 -10.88 -7.08
C PRO A 706 2.77 -11.55 -7.36
N GLY A 707 2.67 -12.87 -7.15
CA GLY A 707 1.42 -13.62 -7.32
C GLY A 707 1.39 -14.65 -8.45
N VAL A 708 2.34 -14.62 -9.40
CA VAL A 708 2.42 -15.66 -10.45
C VAL A 708 3.60 -16.60 -10.18
N CYS A 709 3.29 -17.71 -9.53
CA CYS A 709 3.79 -19.02 -9.95
C CYS A 709 2.82 -19.54 -11.03
#